data_AF-A0A345D9B9-F1
#
_entry.id   AF-A0A345D9B9-F1
#
_cell.length_a   1.000
_cell.length_b   1.000
_cell.length_c   1.000
_cell.angle_alpha   90.00
_cell.angle_beta   90.00
_cell.angle_gamma   90.00
#
_symmetry.space_group_name_H-M   'P 1'
#
loop_
_entity.id
_entity.type
_entity.pdbx_description
1 polymer ?
#
loop_
_entity_poly.entity_id
_entity_poly.type
_entity_poly.pdbx_seq_one_letter_code
_entity_poly.pdbx_strand_id
1 'polypeptide(L)'
;MSTAAILGIIEGEILVSSEMPMFEQYYGLKCGDHFFKLQPSKARPKNLLAQLNLLDNGDFSNNLNPWQVVDNTNGVGVGKDINADWTLAEGHTGFIEIGRSTKKAQVRYTDPVFGDSLPVIGGMNYLFSGKFASHRCQAEVIVSIFDANGKMLSKHVEQITGKHVGGLQISGYQSIDTAIKMPLNASSAAFTIELTSHNPDPKTPDVSAVIFLTHLFFAQTSKTQDIEWTPRTSKASFLLKLLSQNSNILYSVRIAPELVADASHLEIKALNDANGPVIDSLALDSCDNVKVIVSTLEGNAVNIQVFGYSDDLNIVIDGVFVESIPGDANINKHCRVIIDKKYCDGQVHYIEVRDQSGLKTLGRDVQIFPMQLTPWSALQEYSNPPFPSYLAPSATFRYRALQQQLTAFQQALAKGSTDNATIARLARLPYLHQILEGGFGRIKKFQPLDFPKVEAPHVSVIVPVHNKFNVTYFCLCALLFATNKTNFEVVVVDDGSNDETLDLPTLAPNVTYCRNEVAQGFVRACNLGASHARGKYLVLLNNDTEPTVGWLDELLLAFDNFEQVGMAGSKLLYPDGRLQEAGGIVWNNGNPWNYGRLANPWDSRYCYTRQADYLSGAAVMLPRTVWDQVGGLSDEFAPAYFEDTDLCFKVRDIGLKTYFVSNSIVYHFEGISNGTDVKTTTGLKRYQEINRPKFKRKWTNSLHANGEEGKNPDLAKDRGILGRALFIDYQIPKPDIDAGSYATVQEMRLVQSLGYKVSFAPLNLAYMGHYDEDLNRLGIETIVAPFYLSIDELLEKRGGEFDVVYITRYSVAKDIIDKIRTHAPQAKILFNNCDLHFLRELRVALSDKSQESMQKALQTRNDELEVMRRVDAVLSYNDVEHAVIVSHNLGSSNVVKCPWVVESRPAEQVPSFKERNGIAFLGGYGHPPNAEAVEYFIREVMPILRKKLPNVVFNVYGSRVPKTIEQLATDDINIVGYVDAVDEVYDTNRIFVAPLLTGAGIKGKVLGALAHGIPTVLSPVAAESTGVRSGLDCIIAKNPNEWADEIARLYQNESTWNEMSINAQKFTDQHYSFKVGRELMRTAFEAVDIYRTL
;
A
#
# COMPACT_ATOMS: atom_id res chain seq x y z
N MET A 1 -24.61 -15.24 28.11
CA MET A 1 -25.36 -14.18 27.41
C MET A 1 -24.38 -13.53 26.45
N SER A 2 -24.68 -13.67 25.17
CA SER A 2 -23.76 -13.59 24.03
C SER A 2 -23.66 -12.18 23.45
N THR A 3 -22.43 -11.75 23.16
CA THR A 3 -22.01 -11.12 21.89
C THR A 3 -23.09 -10.38 21.10
N ALA A 4 -23.40 -9.13 21.48
CA ALA A 4 -24.06 -8.14 20.63
C ALA A 4 -23.96 -6.74 21.26
N ALA A 5 -22.78 -6.15 21.27
CA ALA A 5 -22.61 -4.71 21.55
C ALA A 5 -21.26 -4.23 20.98
N ILE A 6 -21.11 -4.31 19.65
CA ILE A 6 -20.08 -3.58 18.93
C ILE A 6 -20.77 -2.86 17.78
N LEU A 7 -20.77 -1.53 17.87
CA LEU A 7 -20.82 -0.52 16.81
C LEU A 7 -21.19 -1.03 15.40
N GLY A 8 -22.42 -0.74 14.97
CA GLY A 8 -22.84 -0.80 13.58
C GLY A 8 -23.41 0.54 13.14
N ILE A 9 -22.82 1.14 12.09
CA ILE A 9 -23.38 2.26 11.36
C ILE A 9 -24.48 1.71 10.45
N ILE A 10 -25.73 2.11 10.65
CA ILE A 10 -26.81 1.96 9.68
C ILE A 10 -27.56 3.30 9.62
N GLU A 11 -27.64 3.90 8.43
CA GLU A 11 -28.49 5.04 8.07
C GLU A 11 -28.26 6.41 8.76
N GLY A 12 -27.00 6.79 9.01
CA GLY A 12 -26.65 8.21 9.14
C GLY A 12 -27.19 8.98 10.37
N GLU A 13 -27.66 8.29 11.41
CA GLU A 13 -28.00 8.88 12.71
C GLU A 13 -27.03 8.44 13.82
N ILE A 14 -26.63 9.38 14.69
CA ILE A 14 -25.91 9.11 15.94
C ILE A 14 -26.95 8.98 17.04
N LEU A 15 -27.15 7.78 17.58
CA LEU A 15 -27.92 7.57 18.81
C LEU A 15 -26.98 7.65 20.02
N VAL A 16 -27.16 8.68 20.85
CA VAL A 16 -26.58 8.75 22.21
C VAL A 16 -27.63 8.25 23.19
N SER A 17 -27.32 7.23 23.99
CA SER A 17 -28.23 6.74 25.02
C SER A 17 -28.37 7.73 26.18
N SER A 18 -29.56 7.74 26.78
CA SER A 18 -30.13 8.77 27.64
C SER A 18 -29.70 8.74 29.11
N GLU A 19 -28.51 8.24 29.46
CA GLU A 19 -28.12 8.10 30.87
C GLU A 19 -26.83 8.83 31.21
N MET A 20 -26.81 10.17 31.10
CA MET A 20 -25.87 11.02 31.83
C MET A 20 -26.56 12.32 32.29
N PRO A 21 -26.97 12.42 33.57
CA PRO A 21 -27.59 13.62 34.15
C PRO A 21 -26.71 14.87 34.22
N MET A 22 -25.45 14.79 33.77
CA MET A 22 -24.46 15.87 33.87
C MET A 22 -24.57 16.93 32.75
N PHE A 23 -25.39 16.70 31.72
CA PHE A 23 -25.47 17.58 30.53
C PHE A 23 -26.33 18.84 30.76
N GLU A 24 -27.34 18.79 31.64
CA GLU A 24 -28.22 19.94 31.92
C GLU A 24 -27.55 21.05 32.74
N GLN A 25 -26.53 20.70 33.54
CA GLN A 25 -25.93 21.65 34.48
C GLN A 25 -24.94 22.62 33.82
N TYR A 26 -24.37 22.28 32.65
CA TYR A 26 -23.34 23.10 31.99
C TYR A 26 -23.85 24.03 30.90
N TYR A 27 -24.98 23.70 30.24
CA TYR A 27 -25.39 24.40 29.01
C TYR A 27 -26.73 25.14 29.09
N GLY A 28 -27.49 25.02 30.19
CA GLY A 28 -28.68 25.83 30.42
C GLY A 28 -29.79 25.70 29.36
N LEU A 29 -29.82 24.63 28.58
CA LEU A 29 -30.83 24.37 27.56
C LEU A 29 -31.83 23.33 28.07
N LYS A 30 -33.08 23.75 28.29
CA LYS A 30 -34.19 22.82 28.54
C LYS A 30 -34.61 22.19 27.21
N CYS A 31 -34.63 20.86 27.17
CA CYS A 31 -35.19 20.13 26.04
C CYS A 31 -36.71 20.33 26.01
N GLY A 32 -37.21 21.01 24.99
CA GLY A 32 -38.63 21.17 24.69
C GLY A 32 -38.82 21.18 23.18
N ASP A 33 -39.69 20.31 22.69
CA ASP A 33 -39.89 19.94 21.29
C ASP A 33 -40.16 21.13 20.35
N HIS A 34 -39.17 21.51 19.54
CA HIS A 34 -39.42 22.28 18.31
C HIS A 34 -38.59 21.72 17.13
N PHE A 35 -39.28 20.94 16.30
CA PHE A 35 -38.84 20.54 14.96
C PHE A 35 -39.05 21.72 13.98
N PHE A 36 -38.04 22.07 13.17
CA PHE A 36 -38.19 23.03 12.07
C PHE A 36 -38.51 22.31 10.74
N LYS A 37 -39.50 22.83 9.98
CA LYS A 37 -39.97 22.31 8.68
C LYS A 37 -39.94 23.43 7.62
N LEU A 38 -39.42 23.17 6.41
CA LEU A 38 -39.36 24.11 5.28
C LEU A 38 -40.37 23.74 4.16
N GLN A 39 -40.95 24.72 3.44
CA GLN A 39 -41.91 24.55 2.32
C GLN A 39 -41.31 24.85 0.92
N PRO A 40 -41.85 24.28 -0.21
CA PRO A 40 -41.33 24.46 -1.59
C PRO A 40 -42.07 25.50 -2.48
N SER A 41 -41.42 26.02 -3.56
CA SER A 41 -41.93 27.07 -4.49
C SER A 41 -42.65 26.59 -5.77
N LYS A 42 -43.16 27.55 -6.58
CA LYS A 42 -44.36 27.55 -7.45
C LYS A 42 -44.18 27.36 -8.98
N ALA A 43 -43.07 26.85 -9.54
CA ALA A 43 -42.91 26.80 -11.01
C ALA A 43 -42.93 25.37 -11.59
N ARG A 44 -43.96 24.94 -12.36
CA ARG A 44 -44.01 23.58 -12.96
C ARG A 44 -43.12 23.45 -14.21
N PRO A 45 -42.31 22.38 -14.38
CA PRO A 45 -41.38 22.20 -15.49
C PRO A 45 -42.12 21.43 -16.60
N LYS A 46 -41.74 21.63 -17.86
CA LYS A 46 -42.15 20.71 -18.92
C LYS A 46 -41.50 19.35 -18.65
N ASN A 47 -42.30 18.28 -18.66
CA ASN A 47 -41.96 16.93 -18.19
C ASN A 47 -40.68 16.36 -18.83
N LEU A 48 -39.62 16.22 -18.03
CA LEU A 48 -38.33 15.61 -18.42
C LEU A 48 -38.50 14.16 -18.91
N LEU A 49 -39.53 13.45 -18.42
CA LEU A 49 -39.89 12.09 -18.83
C LEU A 49 -40.22 11.97 -20.33
N ALA A 50 -40.50 13.09 -21.01
CA ALA A 50 -40.89 13.09 -22.41
C ALA A 50 -39.72 12.94 -23.40
N GLN A 51 -38.47 12.95 -22.92
CA GLN A 51 -37.26 12.92 -23.77
C GLN A 51 -36.32 11.75 -23.47
N LEU A 52 -36.72 10.81 -22.61
CA LEU A 52 -35.88 9.71 -22.15
C LEU A 52 -36.49 8.35 -22.53
N ASN A 53 -35.65 7.41 -22.98
CA ASN A 53 -36.03 6.01 -23.08
C ASN A 53 -36.14 5.42 -21.67
N LEU A 54 -37.33 4.91 -21.34
CA LEU A 54 -37.66 4.40 -20.02
C LEU A 54 -37.31 2.91 -19.85
N LEU A 55 -37.10 2.17 -20.94
CA LEU A 55 -36.62 0.80 -20.88
C LEU A 55 -35.10 0.78 -20.89
N ASP A 56 -34.51 -0.04 -20.03
CA ASP A 56 -33.09 -0.34 -20.10
C ASP A 56 -32.81 -1.22 -21.32
N ASN A 57 -31.92 -0.73 -22.18
CA ASN A 57 -31.54 -1.34 -23.43
C ASN A 57 -30.02 -1.34 -23.64
N GLY A 58 -29.26 -0.95 -22.60
CA GLY A 58 -27.83 -0.77 -22.62
C GLY A 58 -27.13 -1.81 -21.76
N ASP A 59 -26.33 -2.63 -22.42
CA ASP A 59 -25.33 -3.50 -21.82
C ASP A 59 -25.86 -4.59 -20.87
N PHE A 60 -26.21 -5.75 -21.44
CA PHE A 60 -26.42 -6.98 -20.67
C PHE A 60 -25.14 -7.44 -19.92
N SER A 61 -24.00 -6.70 -19.92
CA SER A 61 -22.73 -7.06 -19.25
C SER A 61 -22.87 -7.33 -17.75
N ASN A 62 -23.72 -6.61 -17.03
CA ASN A 62 -23.93 -6.78 -15.60
C ASN A 62 -24.95 -7.90 -15.36
N ASN A 63 -24.65 -8.87 -14.49
CA ASN A 63 -25.50 -10.04 -14.16
C ASN A 63 -26.93 -9.74 -13.63
N LEU A 64 -27.41 -8.50 -13.73
CA LEU A 64 -28.78 -8.07 -13.43
C LEU A 64 -29.56 -8.02 -14.74
N ASN A 65 -30.18 -9.14 -15.13
CA ASN A 65 -31.16 -9.12 -16.20
C ASN A 65 -32.43 -8.44 -15.67
N PRO A 66 -32.88 -7.28 -16.21
CA PRO A 66 -34.10 -6.62 -15.75
C PRO A 66 -35.35 -7.42 -16.11
N TRP A 67 -35.23 -8.47 -16.93
CA TRP A 67 -36.31 -9.39 -17.22
C TRP A 67 -36.33 -10.54 -16.22
N GLN A 68 -37.40 -10.63 -15.42
CA GLN A 68 -37.57 -11.61 -14.34
C GLN A 68 -38.71 -12.59 -14.67
N VAL A 69 -38.50 -13.87 -14.35
CA VAL A 69 -39.52 -14.91 -14.52
C VAL A 69 -40.62 -14.72 -13.47
N VAL A 70 -41.88 -14.61 -13.89
CA VAL A 70 -43.00 -14.19 -13.00
C VAL A 70 -43.55 -15.35 -12.17
N ASP A 71 -43.61 -16.57 -12.70
CA ASP A 71 -44.20 -17.73 -12.02
C ASP A 71 -43.34 -18.99 -12.15
N ASN A 72 -43.28 -19.73 -11.02
CA ASN A 72 -42.46 -20.89 -10.63
C ASN A 72 -42.42 -22.05 -11.67
N THR A 73 -41.85 -21.80 -12.84
CA THR A 73 -41.73 -22.76 -13.95
C THR A 73 -40.29 -23.25 -14.02
N ASN A 74 -40.03 -24.42 -13.43
CA ASN A 74 -38.77 -25.13 -13.59
C ASN A 74 -38.44 -25.23 -15.09
N GLY A 75 -37.33 -24.60 -15.50
CA GLY A 75 -36.82 -24.64 -16.86
C GLY A 75 -36.98 -23.37 -17.69
N VAL A 76 -37.34 -22.21 -17.13
CA VAL A 76 -37.21 -20.92 -17.86
C VAL A 76 -35.96 -20.19 -17.38
N GLY A 77 -35.04 -19.91 -18.30
CA GLY A 77 -33.81 -19.17 -18.05
C GLY A 77 -33.79 -17.85 -18.79
N VAL A 78 -33.16 -16.83 -18.22
CA VAL A 78 -32.95 -15.53 -18.87
C VAL A 78 -31.47 -15.19 -18.81
N GLY A 79 -30.90 -14.74 -19.92
CA GLY A 79 -29.47 -14.53 -20.03
C GLY A 79 -29.09 -13.64 -21.21
N LYS A 80 -27.80 -13.62 -21.52
CA LYS A 80 -27.21 -12.84 -22.62
C LYS A 80 -26.32 -13.70 -23.50
N ASP A 81 -26.23 -13.36 -24.77
CA ASP A 81 -25.20 -13.82 -25.71
C ASP A 81 -24.99 -15.35 -25.68
N ILE A 82 -26.10 -16.10 -25.86
CA ILE A 82 -26.13 -17.57 -25.70
C ILE A 82 -25.08 -18.29 -26.57
N ASN A 83 -24.79 -17.75 -27.75
CA ASN A 83 -23.76 -18.21 -28.70
C ASN A 83 -23.49 -17.08 -29.71
N ALA A 84 -22.24 -16.92 -30.15
CA ALA A 84 -21.82 -15.95 -31.16
C ALA A 84 -22.64 -16.03 -32.46
N ASP A 85 -23.04 -17.22 -32.93
CA ASP A 85 -23.77 -17.37 -34.20
C ASP A 85 -25.22 -16.83 -34.16
N TRP A 86 -25.77 -16.65 -32.95
CA TRP A 86 -27.16 -16.24 -32.70
C TRP A 86 -27.27 -14.85 -32.06
N THR A 87 -26.11 -14.23 -31.78
CA THR A 87 -25.97 -12.92 -31.16
C THR A 87 -25.63 -11.90 -32.23
N LEU A 88 -26.04 -10.64 -32.06
CA LEU A 88 -25.73 -9.58 -33.03
C LEU A 88 -24.25 -9.24 -33.00
N ALA A 89 -23.61 -9.09 -34.16
CA ALA A 89 -22.16 -8.84 -34.24
C ALA A 89 -21.75 -7.47 -33.66
N GLU A 90 -22.68 -6.53 -33.62
CA GLU A 90 -22.45 -5.12 -33.26
C GLU A 90 -22.98 -4.77 -31.84
N GLY A 91 -23.43 -5.75 -31.06
CA GLY A 91 -23.94 -5.50 -29.70
C GLY A 91 -24.48 -6.73 -28.96
N HIS A 92 -24.89 -6.54 -27.71
CA HIS A 92 -25.41 -7.62 -26.86
C HIS A 92 -26.86 -8.00 -27.19
N THR A 93 -27.18 -9.31 -27.16
CA THR A 93 -28.53 -9.86 -27.37
C THR A 93 -29.03 -10.55 -26.11
N GLY A 94 -30.17 -10.11 -25.57
CA GLY A 94 -30.84 -10.80 -24.47
C GLY A 94 -31.58 -12.03 -24.98
N PHE A 95 -31.57 -13.12 -24.20
CA PHE A 95 -32.34 -14.32 -24.51
C PHE A 95 -33.18 -14.82 -23.33
N ILE A 96 -34.30 -15.45 -23.67
CA ILE A 96 -35.18 -16.18 -22.76
C ILE A 96 -35.20 -17.63 -23.25
N GLU A 97 -34.55 -18.54 -22.51
CA GLU A 97 -34.56 -19.97 -22.78
C GLU A 97 -35.76 -20.63 -22.09
N ILE A 98 -36.43 -21.51 -22.82
CA ILE A 98 -37.65 -22.18 -22.41
C ILE A 98 -37.42 -23.68 -22.51
N GLY A 99 -37.41 -24.31 -21.35
CA GLY A 99 -37.17 -25.73 -21.16
C GLY A 99 -38.28 -26.60 -21.74
N ARG A 100 -37.90 -27.85 -22.04
CA ARG A 100 -38.69 -28.78 -22.86
C ARG A 100 -40.11 -29.06 -22.33
N SER A 101 -40.31 -29.07 -21.02
CA SER A 101 -41.60 -29.34 -20.36
C SER A 101 -42.48 -28.11 -20.16
N THR A 102 -41.97 -26.92 -20.45
CA THR A 102 -42.64 -25.65 -20.17
C THR A 102 -43.69 -25.35 -21.24
N LYS A 103 -44.97 -25.45 -20.87
CA LYS A 103 -46.10 -25.18 -21.77
C LYS A 103 -46.55 -23.72 -21.78
N LYS A 104 -46.27 -22.99 -20.71
CA LYS A 104 -46.53 -21.54 -20.54
C LYS A 104 -45.41 -20.94 -19.70
N ALA A 105 -44.97 -19.75 -20.08
CA ALA A 105 -43.94 -19.00 -19.38
C ALA A 105 -44.26 -17.51 -19.52
N GLN A 106 -43.99 -16.74 -18.46
CA GLN A 106 -44.10 -15.29 -18.49
C GLN A 106 -42.84 -14.68 -17.88
N VAL A 107 -42.27 -13.71 -18.59
CA VAL A 107 -41.12 -12.94 -18.15
C VAL A 107 -41.50 -11.47 -18.16
N ARG A 108 -41.29 -10.78 -17.04
CA ARG A 108 -41.66 -9.37 -16.84
C ARG A 108 -40.42 -8.51 -16.71
N TYR A 109 -40.48 -7.31 -17.26
CA TYR A 109 -39.45 -6.31 -17.04
C TYR A 109 -39.64 -5.62 -15.67
N THR A 110 -38.60 -5.62 -14.84
CA THR A 110 -38.51 -4.96 -13.55
C THR A 110 -37.34 -3.97 -13.60
N ASP A 111 -37.65 -2.68 -13.60
CA ASP A 111 -36.66 -1.62 -13.67
C ASP A 111 -35.88 -1.52 -12.34
N PRO A 112 -34.55 -1.35 -12.36
CA PRO A 112 -33.75 -1.19 -11.13
C PRO A 112 -34.12 0.04 -10.30
N VAL A 113 -34.78 1.05 -10.90
CA VAL A 113 -35.15 2.31 -10.24
C VAL A 113 -36.64 2.37 -9.91
N PHE A 114 -37.50 1.89 -10.81
CA PHE A 114 -38.97 2.04 -10.67
C PHE A 114 -39.69 0.74 -10.28
N GLY A 115 -39.00 -0.40 -10.26
CA GLY A 115 -39.60 -1.70 -9.97
C GLY A 115 -40.43 -2.23 -11.15
N ASP A 116 -41.52 -2.93 -10.85
CA ASP A 116 -42.29 -3.73 -11.83
C ASP A 116 -43.10 -2.90 -12.84
N SER A 117 -43.22 -1.59 -12.65
CA SER A 117 -43.91 -0.71 -13.57
C SER A 117 -43.23 0.64 -13.73
N LEU A 118 -43.15 1.12 -14.96
CA LEU A 118 -42.55 2.38 -15.32
C LEU A 118 -43.59 3.51 -15.25
N PRO A 119 -43.26 4.70 -14.75
CA PRO A 119 -44.20 5.81 -14.67
C PRO A 119 -44.58 6.33 -16.05
N VAL A 120 -45.87 6.60 -16.28
CA VAL A 120 -46.39 7.20 -17.52
C VAL A 120 -47.37 8.33 -17.20
N ILE A 121 -47.56 9.21 -18.18
CA ILE A 121 -48.47 10.36 -18.05
C ILE A 121 -49.76 10.09 -18.83
N GLY A 122 -50.88 10.07 -18.12
CA GLY A 122 -52.19 9.91 -18.72
C GLY A 122 -52.52 10.97 -19.79
N GLY A 123 -53.13 10.54 -20.89
CA GLY A 123 -53.50 11.38 -22.03
C GLY A 123 -52.41 11.61 -23.09
N MET A 124 -51.15 11.23 -22.81
CA MET A 124 -50.02 11.40 -23.73
C MET A 124 -49.81 10.17 -24.63
N ASN A 125 -49.14 10.36 -25.77
CA ASN A 125 -48.76 9.25 -26.66
C ASN A 125 -47.35 8.75 -26.32
N TYR A 126 -47.17 7.43 -26.35
CA TYR A 126 -45.90 6.75 -26.18
C TYR A 126 -45.65 5.82 -27.37
N LEU A 127 -44.39 5.56 -27.67
CA LEU A 127 -43.97 4.55 -28.64
C LEU A 127 -43.20 3.46 -27.90
N PHE A 128 -43.67 2.23 -28.02
CA PHE A 128 -42.87 1.04 -27.70
C PHE A 128 -42.25 0.51 -28.99
N SER A 129 -40.94 0.28 -29.00
CA SER A 129 -40.22 -0.33 -30.12
C SER A 129 -39.23 -1.38 -29.62
N GLY A 130 -39.03 -2.46 -30.39
CA GLY A 130 -38.03 -3.47 -30.09
C GLY A 130 -37.82 -4.45 -31.24
N LYS A 131 -36.68 -5.16 -31.20
CA LYS A 131 -36.34 -6.20 -32.19
C LYS A 131 -36.36 -7.56 -31.51
N PHE A 132 -37.14 -8.48 -32.07
CA PHE A 132 -37.42 -9.79 -31.48
C PHE A 132 -37.19 -10.92 -32.47
N ALA A 133 -36.71 -12.06 -31.99
CA ALA A 133 -36.65 -13.30 -32.75
C ALA A 133 -37.08 -14.47 -31.86
N SER A 134 -37.58 -15.55 -32.43
CA SER A 134 -37.91 -16.74 -31.66
C SER A 134 -37.59 -18.02 -32.42
N HIS A 135 -37.14 -19.02 -31.69
CA HIS A 135 -36.77 -20.32 -32.23
C HIS A 135 -37.53 -21.42 -31.49
N ARG A 136 -38.30 -22.22 -32.24
CA ARG A 136 -39.15 -23.33 -31.74
C ARG A 136 -40.26 -22.92 -30.76
N CYS A 137 -40.59 -21.63 -30.68
CA CYS A 137 -41.71 -21.11 -29.92
C CYS A 137 -42.35 -19.88 -30.58
N GLN A 138 -43.58 -19.59 -30.16
CA GLN A 138 -44.25 -18.31 -30.41
C GLN A 138 -44.56 -17.65 -29.07
N ALA A 139 -44.48 -16.33 -29.05
CA ALA A 139 -44.71 -15.56 -27.84
C ALA A 139 -45.41 -14.24 -28.18
N GLU A 140 -45.86 -13.53 -27.16
CA GLU A 140 -46.46 -12.22 -27.26
C GLU A 140 -45.70 -11.23 -26.38
N VAL A 141 -45.52 -10.01 -26.87
CA VAL A 141 -45.14 -8.85 -26.03
C VAL A 141 -46.40 -8.13 -25.60
N ILE A 142 -46.50 -7.89 -24.30
CA ILE A 142 -47.66 -7.31 -23.64
C ILE A 142 -47.24 -6.03 -22.93
N VAL A 143 -47.91 -4.91 -23.24
CA VAL A 143 -47.80 -3.64 -22.51
C VAL A 143 -49.11 -3.39 -21.76
N SER A 144 -49.07 -3.49 -20.43
CA SER A 144 -50.23 -3.28 -19.55
C SER A 144 -50.15 -1.91 -18.88
N ILE A 145 -51.24 -1.15 -18.88
CA ILE A 145 -51.29 0.21 -18.33
C ILE A 145 -52.18 0.23 -17.08
N PHE A 146 -51.75 0.92 -16.04
CA PHE A 146 -52.40 0.97 -14.73
C PHE A 146 -52.68 2.40 -14.26
N ASP A 147 -53.73 2.58 -13.46
CA ASP A 147 -53.96 3.81 -12.69
C ASP A 147 -53.10 3.87 -11.41
N ALA A 148 -53.18 4.98 -10.68
CA ALA A 148 -52.38 5.22 -9.48
C ALA A 148 -52.69 4.27 -8.32
N ASN A 149 -53.83 3.56 -8.36
CA ASN A 149 -54.21 2.56 -7.38
C ASN A 149 -53.83 1.14 -7.81
N GLY A 150 -53.09 1.00 -8.93
CA GLY A 150 -52.68 -0.29 -9.48
C GLY A 150 -53.76 -1.03 -10.25
N LYS A 151 -54.89 -0.40 -10.60
CA LYS A 151 -55.93 -1.03 -11.41
C LYS A 151 -55.57 -0.94 -12.89
N MET A 152 -55.62 -2.07 -13.61
CA MET A 152 -55.34 -2.11 -15.05
C MET A 152 -56.43 -1.38 -15.85
N LEU A 153 -56.00 -0.46 -16.70
CA LEU A 153 -56.86 0.39 -17.54
C LEU A 153 -56.94 -0.10 -18.98
N SER A 154 -55.82 -0.51 -19.56
CA SER A 154 -55.74 -1.05 -20.92
C SER A 154 -54.52 -1.96 -21.09
N LYS A 155 -54.55 -2.81 -22.12
CA LYS A 155 -53.47 -3.73 -22.47
C LYS A 155 -53.30 -3.77 -23.99
N HIS A 156 -52.05 -3.71 -24.45
CA HIS A 156 -51.65 -3.83 -25.86
C HIS A 156 -50.81 -5.09 -26.05
N VAL A 157 -51.04 -5.85 -27.12
CA VAL A 157 -50.45 -7.17 -27.34
C VAL A 157 -49.97 -7.29 -28.78
N GLU A 158 -48.72 -7.70 -28.96
CA GLU A 158 -48.08 -7.93 -30.27
C GLU A 158 -47.44 -9.31 -30.34
N GLN A 159 -47.55 -9.99 -31.48
CA GLN A 159 -47.05 -11.36 -31.65
C GLN A 159 -45.58 -11.38 -32.08
N ILE A 160 -44.78 -12.20 -31.40
CA ILE A 160 -43.44 -12.63 -31.82
C ILE A 160 -43.58 -13.92 -32.63
N THR A 161 -43.28 -13.82 -33.92
CA THR A 161 -43.44 -14.94 -34.85
C THR A 161 -42.12 -15.70 -35.04
N GLY A 162 -42.17 -17.03 -35.04
CA GLY A 162 -40.99 -17.89 -35.28
C GLY A 162 -40.46 -17.88 -36.72
N LYS A 163 -40.81 -16.86 -37.53
CA LYS A 163 -40.28 -16.66 -38.89
C LYS A 163 -38.88 -16.02 -38.88
N HIS A 164 -38.52 -15.36 -37.78
CA HIS A 164 -37.25 -14.69 -37.58
C HIS A 164 -36.49 -15.43 -36.49
N VAL A 165 -35.34 -16.02 -36.84
CA VAL A 165 -34.58 -16.91 -35.95
C VAL A 165 -33.40 -16.21 -35.25
N GLY A 166 -33.17 -14.93 -35.53
CA GLY A 166 -32.02 -14.18 -35.00
C GLY A 166 -30.75 -14.37 -35.84
N GLY A 167 -29.61 -13.95 -35.31
CA GLY A 167 -28.30 -14.08 -35.96
C GLY A 167 -27.43 -12.82 -35.87
N LEU A 168 -26.26 -12.86 -36.51
CA LEU A 168 -25.24 -11.79 -36.48
C LEU A 168 -25.71 -10.44 -37.06
N GLN A 169 -26.82 -10.41 -37.82
CA GLN A 169 -27.35 -9.21 -38.48
C GLN A 169 -28.77 -8.87 -38.01
N ILE A 170 -29.07 -7.58 -37.90
CA ILE A 170 -30.36 -7.06 -37.39
C ILE A 170 -31.56 -7.43 -38.27
N SER A 171 -31.32 -7.69 -39.55
CA SER A 171 -32.32 -8.19 -40.51
C SER A 171 -32.90 -9.56 -40.13
N GLY A 172 -32.20 -10.32 -39.27
CA GLY A 172 -32.67 -11.60 -38.72
C GLY A 172 -33.72 -11.48 -37.61
N TYR A 173 -34.13 -10.26 -37.23
CA TYR A 173 -35.08 -9.97 -36.15
C TYR A 173 -36.35 -9.27 -36.66
N GLN A 174 -37.50 -9.62 -36.10
CA GLN A 174 -38.78 -8.95 -36.30
C GLN A 174 -38.80 -7.60 -35.57
N SER A 175 -39.16 -6.51 -36.27
CA SER A 175 -39.46 -5.22 -35.64
C SER A 175 -40.88 -5.22 -35.09
N ILE A 176 -41.04 -4.79 -33.83
CA ILE A 176 -42.35 -4.49 -33.24
C ILE A 176 -42.32 -3.02 -32.82
N ASP A 177 -43.22 -2.23 -33.40
CA ASP A 177 -43.34 -0.79 -33.19
C ASP A 177 -44.81 -0.43 -32.91
N THR A 178 -45.14 -0.17 -31.63
CA THR A 178 -46.52 0.04 -31.18
C THR A 178 -46.68 1.42 -30.56
N ALA A 179 -47.46 2.28 -31.22
CA ALA A 179 -47.87 3.56 -30.67
C ALA A 179 -49.05 3.39 -29.71
N ILE A 180 -48.91 3.91 -28.50
CA ILE A 180 -49.85 3.72 -27.40
C ILE A 180 -50.28 5.09 -26.87
N LYS A 181 -51.58 5.39 -26.97
CA LYS A 181 -52.17 6.57 -26.33
C LYS A 181 -52.60 6.23 -24.91
N MET A 182 -51.99 6.88 -23.92
CA MET A 182 -52.27 6.60 -22.51
C MET A 182 -53.68 7.06 -22.13
N PRO A 183 -54.50 6.23 -21.45
CA PRO A 183 -55.74 6.67 -20.82
C PRO A 183 -55.50 7.88 -19.91
N LEU A 184 -56.47 8.79 -19.80
CA LEU A 184 -56.31 10.06 -19.05
C LEU A 184 -55.90 9.87 -17.58
N ASN A 185 -56.31 8.77 -16.96
CA ASN A 185 -56.01 8.42 -15.58
C ASN A 185 -54.85 7.41 -15.42
N ALA A 186 -54.10 7.12 -16.49
CA ALA A 186 -52.93 6.26 -16.42
C ALA A 186 -51.80 6.89 -15.60
N SER A 187 -51.11 6.06 -14.84
CA SER A 187 -49.98 6.45 -13.99
C SER A 187 -48.73 5.60 -14.21
N SER A 188 -48.87 4.34 -14.62
CA SER A 188 -47.74 3.44 -14.87
C SER A 188 -48.03 2.42 -15.98
N ALA A 189 -46.97 1.84 -16.55
CA ALA A 189 -47.03 0.78 -17.55
C ALA A 189 -46.05 -0.35 -17.21
N ALA A 190 -46.44 -1.60 -17.43
CA ALA A 190 -45.61 -2.79 -17.22
C ALA A 190 -45.46 -3.59 -18.53
N PHE A 191 -44.30 -4.22 -18.70
CA PHE A 191 -43.93 -4.97 -19.90
C PHE A 191 -43.76 -6.45 -19.58
N THR A 192 -44.38 -7.32 -20.36
CA THR A 192 -44.33 -8.77 -20.16
C THR A 192 -44.22 -9.49 -21.48
N ILE A 193 -43.37 -10.52 -21.55
CA ILE A 193 -43.29 -11.46 -22.67
C ILE A 193 -43.93 -12.77 -22.21
N GLU A 194 -44.95 -13.22 -22.93
CA GLU A 194 -45.72 -14.42 -22.62
C GLU A 194 -45.58 -15.47 -23.74
N LEU A 195 -45.18 -16.68 -23.38
CA LEU A 195 -45.12 -17.81 -24.30
C LEU A 195 -46.54 -18.28 -24.66
N THR A 196 -46.87 -18.28 -25.95
CA THR A 196 -48.18 -18.68 -26.46
C THR A 196 -48.19 -20.09 -27.02
N SER A 197 -47.10 -20.55 -27.64
CA SER A 197 -46.95 -21.95 -28.06
C SER A 197 -45.49 -22.41 -28.09
N HIS A 198 -45.26 -23.68 -27.76
CA HIS A 198 -43.96 -24.34 -27.87
C HIS A 198 -44.04 -25.43 -28.95
N ASN A 199 -43.24 -25.30 -30.01
CA ASN A 199 -43.26 -26.16 -31.21
C ASN A 199 -41.87 -26.79 -31.41
N PRO A 200 -41.52 -27.84 -30.65
CA PRO A 200 -40.23 -28.51 -30.78
C PRO A 200 -40.10 -29.23 -32.14
N ASP A 201 -38.89 -29.22 -32.70
CA ASP A 201 -38.57 -29.93 -33.95
C ASP A 201 -38.64 -31.45 -33.73
N PRO A 202 -39.49 -32.21 -34.46
CA PRO A 202 -39.61 -33.65 -34.32
C PRO A 202 -38.29 -34.42 -34.49
N LYS A 203 -37.31 -33.86 -35.24
CA LYS A 203 -36.01 -34.50 -35.49
C LYS A 203 -34.99 -34.26 -34.39
N THR A 204 -35.19 -33.22 -33.58
CA THR A 204 -34.29 -32.85 -32.47
C THR A 204 -35.12 -32.49 -31.22
N PRO A 205 -35.86 -33.47 -30.65
CA PRO A 205 -36.81 -33.22 -29.57
C PRO A 205 -36.16 -32.78 -28.24
N ASP A 206 -34.83 -32.84 -28.17
CA ASP A 206 -34.03 -32.58 -26.98
C ASP A 206 -33.41 -31.16 -26.92
N VAL A 207 -33.87 -30.19 -27.71
CA VAL A 207 -33.30 -28.82 -27.65
C VAL A 207 -34.36 -27.83 -27.17
N SER A 208 -33.99 -26.97 -26.21
CA SER A 208 -34.83 -25.91 -25.64
C SER A 208 -35.31 -24.91 -26.71
N ALA A 209 -36.44 -24.25 -26.48
CA ALA A 209 -36.87 -23.10 -27.28
C ALA A 209 -36.29 -21.81 -26.73
N VAL A 210 -36.09 -20.80 -27.58
CA VAL A 210 -35.44 -19.54 -27.18
C VAL A 210 -36.14 -18.34 -27.83
N ILE A 211 -36.30 -17.26 -27.07
CA ILE A 211 -36.72 -15.95 -27.57
C ILE A 211 -35.54 -14.99 -27.41
N PHE A 212 -35.21 -14.25 -28.46
CA PHE A 212 -34.18 -13.23 -28.46
C PHE A 212 -34.80 -11.84 -28.54
N LEU A 213 -34.21 -10.88 -27.83
CA LEU A 213 -34.64 -9.49 -27.83
C LEU A 213 -33.45 -8.53 -27.76
N THR A 214 -33.57 -7.41 -28.45
CA THR A 214 -32.58 -6.33 -28.42
C THR A 214 -33.23 -5.00 -28.82
N HIS A 215 -32.48 -3.91 -28.70
CA HIS A 215 -32.86 -2.58 -29.14
C HIS A 215 -34.23 -2.11 -28.59
N LEU A 216 -34.52 -2.42 -27.33
CA LEU A 216 -35.77 -2.04 -26.67
C LEU A 216 -35.88 -0.52 -26.48
N PHE A 217 -37.07 0.02 -26.65
CA PHE A 217 -37.34 1.45 -26.55
C PHE A 217 -38.77 1.71 -26.06
N PHE A 218 -38.93 2.61 -25.09
CA PHE A 218 -40.22 3.11 -24.64
C PHE A 218 -40.11 4.57 -24.18
N ALA A 219 -40.71 5.50 -24.93
CA ALA A 219 -40.68 6.92 -24.59
C ALA A 219 -41.96 7.64 -25.03
N GLN A 220 -42.22 8.80 -24.42
CA GLN A 220 -43.31 9.68 -24.84
C GLN A 220 -42.97 10.28 -26.21
N THR A 221 -43.93 10.30 -27.15
CA THR A 221 -43.72 10.90 -28.47
C THR A 221 -44.78 11.95 -28.76
N SER A 222 -44.37 13.08 -29.34
CA SER A 222 -45.31 14.12 -29.80
C SER A 222 -45.78 13.88 -31.23
N LYS A 223 -45.01 13.14 -32.03
CA LYS A 223 -45.29 12.72 -33.42
C LYS A 223 -44.57 11.40 -33.67
N THR A 224 -45.18 10.51 -34.45
CA THR A 224 -44.81 9.09 -34.58
C THR A 224 -43.61 8.77 -35.48
N GLN A 225 -42.78 9.72 -35.91
CA GLN A 225 -41.66 9.44 -36.81
C GLN A 225 -40.42 10.28 -36.47
N ASP A 226 -39.27 9.60 -36.47
CA ASP A 226 -37.89 10.05 -36.28
C ASP A 226 -37.41 10.23 -34.82
N ILE A 227 -37.26 9.09 -34.15
CA ILE A 227 -36.40 8.98 -32.96
C ILE A 227 -35.33 7.94 -33.26
N GLU A 228 -34.07 8.36 -33.31
CA GLU A 228 -32.91 7.46 -33.43
C GLU A 228 -32.77 6.60 -32.17
N TRP A 229 -32.47 5.33 -32.38
CA TRP A 229 -32.21 4.40 -31.28
C TRP A 229 -30.97 4.87 -30.50
N THR A 230 -31.16 5.15 -29.21
CA THR A 230 -30.08 5.57 -28.31
C THR A 230 -30.06 4.66 -27.08
N PRO A 231 -28.89 4.10 -26.69
CA PRO A 231 -28.76 3.34 -25.45
C PRO A 231 -29.10 4.22 -24.24
N ARG A 232 -29.82 3.68 -23.26
CA ARG A 232 -29.99 4.32 -21.95
C ARG A 232 -28.63 4.41 -21.29
N THR A 233 -28.02 5.59 -21.32
CA THR A 233 -26.71 5.82 -20.72
C THR A 233 -26.80 5.80 -19.20
N SER A 234 -25.68 5.50 -18.52
CA SER A 234 -25.59 5.61 -17.05
C SER A 234 -26.00 6.99 -16.51
N LYS A 235 -25.83 8.04 -17.33
CA LYS A 235 -26.28 9.42 -17.04
C LYS A 235 -27.80 9.60 -17.12
N ALA A 236 -28.47 8.95 -18.07
CA ALA A 236 -29.95 8.91 -18.13
C ALA A 236 -30.54 8.13 -16.93
N SER A 237 -29.88 7.03 -16.53
CA SER A 237 -30.23 6.27 -15.33
C SER A 237 -30.02 7.06 -14.04
N PHE A 238 -28.98 7.88 -13.95
CA PHE A 238 -28.75 8.81 -12.84
C PHE A 238 -29.82 9.93 -12.77
N LEU A 239 -30.15 10.55 -13.91
CA LEU A 239 -31.21 11.57 -14.02
C LEU A 239 -32.60 11.02 -13.63
N LEU A 240 -32.96 9.83 -14.10
CA LEU A 240 -34.22 9.17 -13.75
C LEU A 240 -34.27 8.75 -12.27
N LYS A 241 -33.14 8.33 -11.69
CA LYS A 241 -33.00 8.01 -10.26
C LYS A 241 -33.10 9.27 -9.37
N LEU A 242 -32.60 10.41 -9.85
CA LEU A 242 -32.77 11.71 -9.19
C LEU A 242 -34.23 12.18 -9.21
N LEU A 243 -34.93 11.96 -10.33
CA LEU A 243 -36.35 12.31 -10.51
C LEU A 243 -37.30 11.39 -9.74
N SER A 244 -36.95 10.11 -9.56
CA SER A 244 -37.77 9.12 -8.85
C SER A 244 -37.68 9.27 -7.33
N GLN A 245 -36.58 9.82 -6.83
CA GLN A 245 -36.30 9.94 -5.39
C GLN A 245 -36.89 11.20 -4.73
N ASN A 246 -37.52 12.13 -5.47
CA ASN A 246 -38.12 13.33 -4.87
C ASN A 246 -39.32 13.86 -5.66
N SER A 247 -40.53 13.46 -5.25
CA SER A 247 -41.80 13.84 -5.88
C SER A 247 -42.24 15.31 -5.69
N ASN A 248 -41.38 16.19 -5.15
CA ASN A 248 -41.74 17.57 -4.76
C ASN A 248 -40.76 18.69 -5.18
N ILE A 249 -39.78 18.45 -6.06
CA ILE A 249 -38.84 19.50 -6.53
C ILE A 249 -39.03 19.80 -8.01
N LEU A 250 -39.01 21.09 -8.34
CA LEU A 250 -39.23 21.68 -9.65
C LEU A 250 -37.91 22.24 -10.21
N TYR A 251 -37.54 21.94 -11.46
CA TYR A 251 -36.25 22.31 -12.08
C TYR A 251 -36.43 23.17 -13.36
N SER A 252 -35.49 24.07 -13.69
CA SER A 252 -35.42 24.78 -14.99
C SER A 252 -34.08 24.53 -15.69
N VAL A 253 -34.08 24.60 -17.03
CA VAL A 253 -32.92 24.35 -17.89
C VAL A 253 -32.70 25.55 -18.81
N ARG A 254 -31.46 26.03 -18.94
CA ARG A 254 -31.10 27.19 -19.80
C ARG A 254 -29.76 26.95 -20.53
N ILE A 255 -29.61 27.49 -21.73
CA ILE A 255 -28.38 27.41 -22.55
C ILE A 255 -27.69 28.78 -22.48
N ALA A 256 -26.39 28.82 -22.12
CA ALA A 256 -25.64 30.08 -21.94
C ALA A 256 -24.58 30.29 -23.04
N PRO A 257 -24.39 31.52 -23.58
CA PRO A 257 -23.84 31.69 -24.93
C PRO A 257 -22.39 32.22 -25.04
N GLU A 258 -21.59 32.33 -23.97
CA GLU A 258 -20.39 33.19 -24.00
C GLU A 258 -19.04 32.42 -23.95
N LEU A 259 -18.28 32.57 -25.06
CA LEU A 259 -16.85 32.27 -25.35
C LEU A 259 -16.44 30.90 -25.98
N VAL A 260 -17.08 30.60 -27.13
CA VAL A 260 -16.56 30.39 -28.51
C VAL A 260 -15.73 29.12 -28.91
N ALA A 261 -16.42 28.28 -29.71
CA ALA A 261 -15.96 27.46 -30.86
C ALA A 261 -15.03 26.25 -30.60
N ASP A 262 -15.48 25.16 -30.01
CA ASP A 262 -16.60 24.35 -30.50
C ASP A 262 -17.25 23.60 -29.30
N ALA A 263 -18.01 24.30 -28.45
CA ALA A 263 -18.65 23.69 -27.26
C ALA A 263 -19.87 24.43 -26.67
N SER A 264 -21.06 24.38 -27.30
CA SER A 264 -22.38 24.77 -26.75
C SER A 264 -22.67 24.05 -25.43
N HIS A 265 -22.83 24.77 -24.30
CA HIS A 265 -23.16 24.16 -23.01
C HIS A 265 -24.61 24.30 -22.54
N LEU A 266 -25.17 23.22 -21.99
CA LEU A 266 -26.54 23.15 -21.46
C LEU A 266 -26.51 23.15 -19.93
N GLU A 267 -27.09 24.17 -19.27
CA GLU A 267 -27.07 24.33 -17.81
C GLU A 267 -28.41 23.93 -17.16
N ILE A 268 -28.34 23.24 -16.01
CA ILE A 268 -29.53 22.85 -15.21
C ILE A 268 -29.52 23.60 -13.87
N LYS A 269 -30.66 24.22 -13.49
CA LYS A 269 -30.84 25.03 -12.27
C LYS A 269 -32.15 24.69 -11.53
N ALA A 270 -32.22 24.93 -10.23
CA ALA A 270 -33.46 24.72 -9.44
C ALA A 270 -34.40 25.93 -9.57
N LEU A 271 -35.71 25.71 -9.73
CA LEU A 271 -36.67 26.76 -10.13
C LEU A 271 -36.95 27.86 -9.09
N ASN A 272 -36.42 27.78 -7.88
CA ASN A 272 -36.69 28.77 -6.81
C ASN A 272 -35.74 29.97 -6.80
N ASP A 273 -34.70 29.98 -7.64
CA ASP A 273 -33.79 31.12 -7.72
C ASP A 273 -33.24 31.29 -9.14
N ALA A 274 -33.67 32.35 -9.83
CA ALA A 274 -33.19 32.64 -11.19
C ALA A 274 -31.70 33.03 -11.22
N ASN A 275 -31.08 33.30 -10.05
CA ASN A 275 -29.66 33.57 -9.88
C ASN A 275 -28.94 32.51 -9.00
N GLY A 276 -29.56 31.34 -8.78
CA GLY A 276 -28.94 30.23 -8.05
C GLY A 276 -27.81 29.54 -8.82
N PRO A 277 -26.90 28.81 -8.13
CA PRO A 277 -25.75 28.17 -8.76
C PRO A 277 -26.19 27.11 -9.78
N VAL A 278 -25.47 27.04 -10.90
CA VAL A 278 -25.59 25.99 -11.91
C VAL A 278 -25.39 24.65 -11.22
N ILE A 279 -26.40 23.80 -11.28
CA ILE A 279 -26.38 22.49 -10.62
C ILE A 279 -25.59 21.50 -11.49
N ASP A 280 -25.59 21.69 -12.83
CA ASP A 280 -24.77 20.94 -13.79
C ASP A 280 -24.66 21.66 -15.16
N SER A 281 -23.64 21.37 -15.99
CA SER A 281 -23.41 21.96 -17.33
C SER A 281 -22.79 20.97 -18.35
N LEU A 282 -23.22 20.99 -19.64
CA LEU A 282 -22.79 20.03 -20.69
C LEU A 282 -22.37 20.67 -22.03
N ALA A 283 -21.08 20.68 -22.46
CA ALA A 283 -20.55 21.38 -23.65
C ALA A 283 -20.46 20.56 -24.98
N LEU A 284 -20.70 21.16 -26.18
CA LEU A 284 -20.84 20.52 -27.53
C LEU A 284 -20.30 21.32 -28.75
N ASP A 285 -19.28 20.87 -29.51
CA ASP A 285 -19.12 21.03 -30.99
C ASP A 285 -17.72 20.53 -31.50
N SER A 286 -17.57 20.37 -32.82
CA SER A 286 -16.38 19.83 -33.51
C SER A 286 -16.18 20.44 -34.91
N CYS A 287 -14.94 20.43 -35.44
CA CYS A 287 -14.56 20.91 -36.78
C CYS A 287 -14.99 19.96 -37.94
N ASP A 288 -15.79 20.47 -38.88
CA ASP A 288 -16.52 19.65 -39.87
C ASP A 288 -15.73 19.01 -41.02
N ASN A 289 -14.41 19.23 -41.19
CA ASN A 289 -13.68 18.73 -42.37
C ASN A 289 -12.24 18.25 -42.13
N VAL A 290 -11.81 18.12 -40.87
CA VAL A 290 -10.50 17.56 -40.55
C VAL A 290 -10.71 16.21 -39.90
N LYS A 291 -10.24 15.16 -40.58
CA LYS A 291 -10.30 13.80 -40.01
C LYS A 291 -8.96 13.50 -39.37
N VAL A 292 -8.97 13.25 -38.07
CA VAL A 292 -7.79 12.77 -37.34
C VAL A 292 -8.04 11.34 -36.90
N ILE A 293 -7.06 10.47 -37.11
CA ILE A 293 -7.06 9.09 -36.65
C ILE A 293 -5.83 8.93 -35.78
N VAL A 294 -6.01 8.59 -34.51
CA VAL A 294 -4.90 8.16 -33.65
C VAL A 294 -5.00 6.65 -33.47
N SER A 295 -3.86 5.96 -33.44
CA SER A 295 -3.81 4.54 -33.16
C SER A 295 -2.57 4.20 -32.33
N THR A 296 -2.75 3.38 -31.29
CA THR A 296 -1.66 2.87 -30.47
C THR A 296 -0.83 1.82 -31.20
N LEU A 297 0.48 1.90 -31.07
CA LEU A 297 1.43 0.88 -31.50
C LEU A 297 1.89 0.05 -30.30
N GLU A 298 2.41 -1.16 -30.53
CA GLU A 298 3.07 -1.94 -29.47
C GLU A 298 4.29 -1.15 -28.91
N GLY A 299 4.31 -0.96 -27.59
CA GLY A 299 5.32 -0.14 -26.88
C GLY A 299 4.77 1.22 -26.41
N ASN A 300 5.64 2.23 -26.27
CA ASN A 300 5.25 3.58 -25.80
C ASN A 300 5.09 4.60 -26.94
N ALA A 301 4.39 4.25 -28.02
CA ALA A 301 4.23 5.14 -29.18
C ALA A 301 2.81 5.14 -29.77
N VAL A 302 2.40 6.27 -30.34
CA VAL A 302 1.14 6.40 -31.11
C VAL A 302 1.41 6.86 -32.53
N ASN A 303 0.60 6.36 -33.45
CA ASN A 303 0.50 6.86 -34.81
C ASN A 303 -0.65 7.85 -34.92
N ILE A 304 -0.40 9.00 -35.52
CA ILE A 304 -1.38 10.05 -35.75
C ILE A 304 -1.46 10.32 -37.25
N GLN A 305 -2.67 10.24 -37.79
CA GLN A 305 -2.99 10.51 -39.19
C GLN A 305 -3.97 11.67 -39.27
N VAL A 306 -3.67 12.71 -40.03
CA VAL A 306 -4.51 13.91 -40.16
C VAL A 306 -4.81 14.16 -41.63
N PHE A 307 -6.09 14.20 -41.99
CA PHE A 307 -6.58 14.39 -43.35
C PHE A 307 -7.33 15.71 -43.48
N GLY A 308 -7.06 16.45 -44.55
CA GLY A 308 -7.68 17.76 -44.83
C GLY A 308 -7.00 18.94 -44.13
N TYR A 309 -5.75 18.80 -43.66
CA TYR A 309 -5.02 19.85 -42.92
C TYR A 309 -3.50 19.84 -43.20
N SER A 310 -2.94 20.96 -43.68
CA SER A 310 -1.55 21.05 -44.18
C SER A 310 -0.56 21.76 -43.26
N ASP A 311 -1.01 22.62 -42.35
CA ASP A 311 -0.15 23.45 -41.50
C ASP A 311 0.42 22.67 -40.30
N ASP A 312 1.42 23.22 -39.59
CA ASP A 312 2.01 22.59 -38.40
C ASP A 312 0.94 22.21 -37.37
N LEU A 313 1.22 21.17 -36.58
CA LEU A 313 0.29 20.58 -35.61
C LEU A 313 0.95 20.47 -34.24
N ASN A 314 0.16 20.58 -33.19
CA ASN A 314 0.61 20.38 -31.82
C ASN A 314 -0.12 19.18 -31.20
N ILE A 315 0.62 18.29 -30.56
CA ILE A 315 0.07 17.14 -29.84
C ILE A 315 0.01 17.46 -28.36
N VAL A 316 -1.17 17.29 -27.79
CA VAL A 316 -1.47 17.55 -26.40
C VAL A 316 -2.06 16.29 -25.79
N ILE A 317 -1.58 15.86 -24.62
CA ILE A 317 -2.09 14.69 -23.90
C ILE A 317 -2.53 15.15 -22.51
N ASP A 318 -3.80 14.89 -22.18
CA ASP A 318 -4.47 15.34 -20.96
C ASP A 318 -4.33 16.85 -20.70
N GLY A 319 -4.37 17.64 -21.78
CA GLY A 319 -4.23 19.10 -21.72
C GLY A 319 -2.79 19.62 -21.61
N VAL A 320 -1.78 18.74 -21.60
CA VAL A 320 -0.36 19.11 -21.55
C VAL A 320 0.27 18.97 -22.94
N PHE A 321 0.97 20.00 -23.42
CA PHE A 321 1.69 19.96 -24.69
C PHE A 321 2.84 18.93 -24.65
N VAL A 322 2.93 18.09 -25.68
CA VAL A 322 3.89 16.98 -25.79
C VAL A 322 4.89 17.21 -26.91
N GLU A 323 4.43 17.41 -28.15
CA GLU A 323 5.30 17.51 -29.32
C GLU A 323 4.65 18.36 -30.44
N SER A 324 5.46 18.97 -31.32
CA SER A 324 4.99 19.71 -32.51
C SER A 324 5.45 19.02 -33.79
N ILE A 325 4.54 18.89 -34.75
CA ILE A 325 4.74 18.22 -36.03
C ILE A 325 4.70 19.27 -37.15
N PRO A 326 5.80 19.48 -37.90
CA PRO A 326 5.86 20.52 -38.93
C PRO A 326 4.96 20.25 -40.14
N GLY A 327 4.62 21.33 -40.83
CA GLY A 327 3.82 21.43 -42.04
C GLY A 327 4.45 20.78 -43.26
N ASP A 328 3.63 20.19 -44.13
CA ASP A 328 4.08 19.74 -45.46
C ASP A 328 2.98 19.99 -46.50
N ALA A 329 3.34 20.04 -47.79
CA ALA A 329 2.43 20.43 -48.88
C ALA A 329 1.31 19.40 -49.19
N ASN A 330 1.31 18.23 -48.55
CA ASN A 330 0.26 17.23 -48.64
C ASN A 330 -0.81 17.46 -47.57
N ILE A 331 -2.08 17.47 -47.99
CA ILE A 331 -3.24 17.62 -47.11
C ILE A 331 -3.51 16.42 -46.18
N ASN A 332 -2.73 15.35 -46.31
CA ASN A 332 -2.84 14.12 -45.52
C ASN A 332 -1.49 13.78 -44.89
N LYS A 333 -1.42 13.80 -43.55
CA LYS A 333 -0.20 13.60 -42.76
C LYS A 333 -0.26 12.30 -41.98
N HIS A 334 0.88 11.63 -41.85
CA HIS A 334 1.05 10.43 -41.05
C HIS A 334 2.35 10.55 -40.24
N CYS A 335 2.26 10.44 -38.91
CA CYS A 335 3.41 10.62 -38.04
C CYS A 335 3.34 9.65 -36.85
N ARG A 336 4.52 9.29 -36.31
CA ARG A 336 4.67 8.47 -35.12
C ARG A 336 5.23 9.34 -34.01
N VAL A 337 4.53 9.39 -32.88
CA VAL A 337 4.89 10.19 -31.70
C VAL A 337 5.22 9.23 -30.56
N ILE A 338 6.40 9.39 -29.97
CA ILE A 338 6.81 8.60 -28.80
C ILE A 338 6.22 9.24 -27.55
N ILE A 339 5.50 8.45 -26.76
CA ILE A 339 4.80 8.91 -25.55
C ILE A 339 5.67 8.68 -24.32
N ASP A 340 5.71 9.69 -23.45
CA ASP A 340 6.41 9.65 -22.16
C ASP A 340 5.80 8.55 -21.27
N LYS A 341 6.66 7.78 -20.59
CA LYS A 341 6.27 6.62 -19.77
C LYS A 341 5.24 6.96 -18.68
N LYS A 342 5.16 8.22 -18.24
CA LYS A 342 4.17 8.67 -17.24
C LYS A 342 2.71 8.55 -17.72
N TYR A 343 2.48 8.45 -19.04
CA TYR A 343 1.16 8.21 -19.62
C TYR A 343 0.95 6.72 -19.98
N CYS A 344 1.91 5.82 -19.77
CA CYS A 344 1.75 4.38 -20.03
C CYS A 344 1.26 3.63 -18.78
N ASP A 345 0.24 4.17 -18.12
CA ASP A 345 -0.28 3.72 -16.82
C ASP A 345 -1.48 2.76 -16.94
N GLY A 346 -1.85 2.36 -18.16
CA GLY A 346 -3.01 1.52 -18.42
C GLY A 346 -4.35 2.24 -18.34
N GLN A 347 -4.33 3.56 -18.15
CA GLN A 347 -5.50 4.40 -18.11
C GLN A 347 -5.79 4.99 -19.48
N VAL A 348 -6.99 5.53 -19.53
CA VAL A 348 -7.56 6.19 -20.68
C VAL A 348 -6.98 7.59 -20.74
N HIS A 349 -6.10 7.85 -21.71
CA HIS A 349 -5.51 9.16 -21.92
C HIS A 349 -6.18 9.87 -23.08
N TYR A 350 -6.40 11.17 -22.89
CA TYR A 350 -7.07 12.00 -23.87
C TYR A 350 -6.04 12.74 -24.71
N ILE A 351 -5.99 12.41 -26.00
CA ILE A 351 -5.06 12.97 -26.96
C ILE A 351 -5.80 14.00 -27.80
N GLU A 352 -5.25 15.19 -27.86
CA GLU A 352 -5.70 16.25 -28.74
C GLU A 352 -4.62 16.57 -29.77
N VAL A 353 -5.03 16.56 -31.03
CA VAL A 353 -4.26 17.09 -32.14
C VAL A 353 -4.80 18.49 -32.40
N ARG A 354 -3.97 19.49 -32.15
CA ARG A 354 -4.32 20.91 -32.27
C ARG A 354 -3.57 21.54 -33.44
N ASP A 355 -4.06 22.69 -33.89
CA ASP A 355 -3.40 23.50 -34.91
C ASP A 355 -2.06 24.10 -34.42
N GLN A 356 -1.30 24.71 -35.34
CA GLN A 356 -0.01 25.36 -35.07
C GLN A 356 -0.07 26.38 -33.92
N SER A 357 -1.21 27.06 -33.77
CA SER A 357 -1.41 28.04 -32.70
C SER A 357 -1.68 27.40 -31.32
N GLY A 358 -2.09 26.12 -31.29
CA GLY A 358 -2.45 25.37 -30.09
C GLY A 358 -3.83 25.71 -29.52
N LEU A 359 -4.58 26.58 -30.18
CA LEU A 359 -5.88 27.11 -29.74
C LEU A 359 -7.06 26.29 -30.30
N LYS A 360 -6.91 25.63 -31.44
CA LYS A 360 -7.99 24.91 -32.11
C LYS A 360 -7.73 23.40 -32.10
N THR A 361 -8.63 22.63 -31.51
CA THR A 361 -8.53 21.15 -31.54
C THR A 361 -9.09 20.61 -32.86
N LEU A 362 -8.21 20.02 -33.66
CA LEU A 362 -8.51 19.48 -34.99
C LEU A 362 -8.93 18.02 -34.93
N GLY A 363 -8.50 17.31 -33.89
CA GLY A 363 -8.83 15.91 -33.67
C GLY A 363 -8.63 15.53 -32.23
N ARG A 364 -9.46 14.58 -31.78
CA ARG A 364 -9.47 14.08 -30.43
C ARG A 364 -9.53 12.58 -30.52
N ASP A 365 -8.72 11.94 -29.71
CA ASP A 365 -8.85 10.52 -29.53
C ASP A 365 -8.59 10.16 -28.08
N VAL A 366 -9.13 9.02 -27.70
CA VAL A 366 -9.04 8.49 -26.37
C VAL A 366 -8.38 7.14 -26.51
N GLN A 367 -7.12 7.07 -26.13
CA GLN A 367 -6.34 5.86 -26.27
C GLN A 367 -6.02 5.32 -24.89
N ILE A 368 -6.19 4.02 -24.72
CA ILE A 368 -5.64 3.32 -23.56
C ILE A 368 -4.20 3.03 -23.93
N PHE A 369 -3.28 3.82 -23.37
CA PHE A 369 -1.88 3.48 -23.54
C PHE A 369 -1.60 2.19 -22.81
N PRO A 370 -0.82 1.27 -23.41
CA PRO A 370 -0.63 -0.05 -22.86
C PRO A 370 -0.08 0.07 -21.45
N MET A 371 -0.79 -0.56 -20.51
CA MET A 371 -0.33 -0.70 -19.15
C MET A 371 0.92 -1.56 -19.16
N GLN A 372 2.08 -1.00 -18.83
CA GLN A 372 3.20 -1.86 -18.47
C GLN A 372 2.94 -2.39 -17.05
N LEU A 373 2.42 -3.61 -16.97
CA LEU A 373 1.98 -4.23 -15.72
C LEU A 373 3.07 -5.02 -14.99
N THR A 374 3.19 -4.73 -13.71
CA THR A 374 3.55 -5.66 -12.63
C THR A 374 2.34 -6.61 -12.32
N PRO A 375 2.52 -7.85 -11.82
CA PRO A 375 1.50 -8.92 -11.85
C PRO A 375 0.22 -8.81 -10.99
N TRP A 376 -0.77 -9.66 -11.31
CA TRP A 376 -2.20 -9.69 -10.90
C TRP A 376 -2.54 -9.78 -9.39
N SER A 377 -1.70 -10.30 -8.51
CA SER A 377 -2.02 -10.39 -7.07
C SER A 377 -1.83 -9.07 -6.31
N ALA A 378 -0.95 -8.18 -6.80
CA ALA A 378 -0.76 -6.83 -6.24
C ALA A 378 -1.96 -5.91 -6.54
N LEU A 379 -2.65 -6.19 -7.65
CA LEU A 379 -3.90 -5.53 -8.04
C LEU A 379 -5.11 -5.92 -7.19
N GLN A 380 -5.03 -6.99 -6.37
CA GLN A 380 -6.09 -7.38 -5.42
C GLN A 380 -5.91 -6.83 -3.99
N GLU A 381 -4.68 -6.50 -3.59
CA GLU A 381 -4.40 -5.98 -2.23
C GLU A 381 -4.68 -4.48 -2.10
N TYR A 382 -4.60 -3.73 -3.22
CA TYR A 382 -4.77 -2.27 -3.22
C TYR A 382 -6.10 -1.80 -3.88
N SER A 383 -7.09 -2.69 -3.97
CA SER A 383 -8.42 -2.50 -4.59
C SER A 383 -9.63 -2.41 -3.58
N ASN A 384 -9.86 -1.24 -2.96
CA ASN A 384 -11.14 -0.53 -2.55
C ASN A 384 -12.31 -1.16 -1.68
N PRO A 385 -13.28 -0.39 -1.05
CA PRO A 385 -13.30 0.85 -0.21
C PRO A 385 -14.42 0.81 0.94
N PRO A 386 -14.86 1.87 1.72
CA PRO A 386 -15.29 3.23 1.30
C PRO A 386 -14.79 4.41 2.18
N PHE A 387 -14.12 5.40 1.58
CA PHE A 387 -14.05 6.79 2.08
C PHE A 387 -13.92 7.76 0.88
N PRO A 388 -14.35 9.04 1.00
CA PRO A 388 -14.63 9.95 -0.13
C PRO A 388 -13.41 10.27 -0.99
N SER A 389 -13.67 10.62 -2.25
CA SER A 389 -12.73 10.64 -3.39
C SER A 389 -11.55 11.62 -3.34
N TYR A 390 -11.32 12.34 -2.25
CA TYR A 390 -10.04 13.02 -1.99
C TYR A 390 -9.78 13.06 -0.49
N LEU A 391 -9.23 11.97 0.05
CA LEU A 391 -8.57 12.04 1.34
C LEU A 391 -7.28 12.85 1.18
N ALA A 392 -7.06 13.85 2.03
CA ALA A 392 -5.78 14.56 2.08
C ALA A 392 -4.63 13.54 2.23
N PRO A 393 -3.45 13.74 1.62
CA PRO A 393 -2.33 12.78 1.72
C PRO A 393 -1.98 12.38 3.16
N SER A 394 -2.17 13.29 4.14
CA SER A 394 -1.97 13.03 5.56
C SER A 394 -3.03 12.15 6.23
N ALA A 395 -4.19 11.94 5.60
CA ALA A 395 -5.33 11.22 6.17
C ALA A 395 -4.98 9.77 6.55
N THR A 396 -4.21 9.05 5.72
CA THR A 396 -3.79 7.68 6.03
C THR A 396 -3.04 7.61 7.36
N PHE A 397 -2.16 8.58 7.64
CA PHE A 397 -1.43 8.64 8.90
C PHE A 397 -2.33 9.00 10.08
N ARG A 398 -3.29 9.90 9.87
CA ARG A 398 -4.30 10.25 10.89
C ARG A 398 -5.16 9.04 11.26
N TYR A 399 -5.60 8.26 10.28
CA TYR A 399 -6.37 7.05 10.51
C TYR A 399 -5.55 5.97 11.24
N ARG A 400 -4.28 5.78 10.85
CA ARG A 400 -3.36 4.89 11.58
C ARG A 400 -3.17 5.35 13.03
N ALA A 401 -2.99 6.65 13.27
CA ALA A 401 -2.89 7.21 14.62
C ALA A 401 -4.14 6.90 15.45
N LEU A 402 -5.33 7.19 14.88
CA LEU A 402 -6.62 6.93 15.52
C LEU A 402 -6.80 5.44 15.84
N GLN A 403 -6.50 4.55 14.90
CA GLN A 403 -6.57 3.10 15.09
C GLN A 403 -5.69 2.66 16.25
N GLN A 404 -4.42 3.11 16.30
CA GLN A 404 -3.52 2.78 17.41
C GLN A 404 -4.03 3.28 18.77
N GLN A 405 -4.58 4.50 18.84
CA GLN A 405 -5.14 5.01 20.10
C GLN A 405 -6.36 4.20 20.56
N LEU A 406 -7.23 3.82 19.63
CA LEU A 406 -8.41 2.99 19.92
C LEU A 406 -8.01 1.57 20.35
N THR A 407 -7.04 0.95 19.68
CA THR A 407 -6.53 -0.37 20.05
C THR A 407 -5.88 -0.34 21.44
N ALA A 408 -5.04 0.65 21.72
CA ALA A 408 -4.43 0.82 23.04
C ALA A 408 -5.49 0.96 24.14
N PHE A 409 -6.58 1.68 23.86
CA PHE A 409 -7.70 1.79 24.79
C PHE A 409 -8.44 0.46 25.00
N GLN A 410 -8.74 -0.28 23.93
CA GLN A 410 -9.38 -1.59 24.02
C GLN A 410 -8.54 -2.55 24.88
N GLN A 411 -7.22 -2.53 24.71
CA GLN A 411 -6.30 -3.32 25.52
C GLN A 411 -6.30 -2.88 26.99
N ALA A 412 -6.31 -1.57 27.27
CA ALA A 412 -6.39 -1.05 28.64
C ALA A 412 -7.71 -1.44 29.33
N LEU A 413 -8.83 -1.37 28.60
CA LEU A 413 -10.15 -1.83 29.08
C LEU A 413 -10.13 -3.33 29.40
N ALA A 414 -9.60 -4.16 28.49
CA ALA A 414 -9.52 -5.60 28.70
C ALA A 414 -8.68 -5.98 29.94
N LYS A 415 -7.68 -5.16 30.27
CA LYS A 415 -6.82 -5.31 31.47
C LYS A 415 -7.41 -4.66 32.73
N GLY A 416 -8.65 -4.13 32.69
CA GLY A 416 -9.27 -3.42 33.82
C GLY A 416 -8.47 -2.19 34.29
N SER A 417 -7.63 -1.62 33.42
CA SER A 417 -6.60 -0.64 33.75
C SER A 417 -6.92 0.77 33.23
N THR A 418 -8.19 1.10 32.99
CA THR A 418 -8.58 2.44 32.50
C THR A 418 -8.66 3.45 33.64
N ASP A 419 -7.75 4.41 33.64
CA ASP A 419 -7.78 5.57 34.52
C ASP A 419 -8.53 6.76 33.87
N ASN A 420 -8.84 7.79 34.67
CA ASN A 420 -9.51 9.00 34.21
C ASN A 420 -8.72 9.74 33.12
N ALA A 421 -7.38 9.66 33.15
CA ALA A 421 -6.50 10.28 32.16
C ALA A 421 -6.66 9.64 30.76
N THR A 422 -6.76 8.31 30.71
CA THR A 422 -7.00 7.57 29.46
C THR A 422 -8.36 7.93 28.84
N ILE A 423 -9.39 8.03 29.68
CA ILE A 423 -10.75 8.42 29.23
C ILE A 423 -10.77 9.85 28.70
N ALA A 424 -10.15 10.80 29.43
CA ALA A 424 -10.03 12.19 29.00
C ALA A 424 -9.28 12.33 27.65
N ARG A 425 -8.22 11.53 27.46
CA ARG A 425 -7.48 11.48 26.19
C ARG A 425 -8.33 11.02 25.00
N LEU A 426 -9.29 10.13 25.20
CA LEU A 426 -10.17 9.67 24.11
C LEU A 426 -11.29 10.66 23.83
N ALA A 427 -11.85 11.28 24.88
CA ALA A 427 -12.92 12.26 24.75
C ALA A 427 -12.53 13.46 23.87
N ARG A 428 -11.22 13.77 23.79
CA ARG A 428 -10.69 14.85 22.94
C ARG A 428 -10.39 14.44 21.49
N LEU A 429 -10.30 13.15 21.17
CA LEU A 429 -9.90 12.71 19.82
C LEU A 429 -10.78 13.25 18.70
N PRO A 430 -12.13 13.31 18.84
CA PRO A 430 -12.98 13.90 17.81
C PRO A 430 -12.62 15.37 17.54
N TYR A 431 -12.32 16.14 18.59
CA TYR A 431 -11.95 17.55 18.46
C TYR A 431 -10.58 17.71 17.78
N LEU A 432 -9.57 16.96 18.23
CA LEU A 432 -8.23 16.99 17.60
C LEU A 432 -8.31 16.62 16.12
N HIS A 433 -9.05 15.54 15.80
CA HIS A 433 -9.25 15.09 14.43
C HIS A 433 -9.96 16.16 13.58
N GLN A 434 -11.01 16.81 14.11
CA GLN A 434 -11.71 17.88 13.42
C GLN A 434 -10.80 19.08 13.10
N ILE A 435 -9.91 19.46 14.03
CA ILE A 435 -8.93 20.53 13.80
C ILE A 435 -7.95 20.14 12.68
N LEU A 436 -7.45 18.91 12.69
CA LEU A 436 -6.52 18.41 11.69
C LEU A 436 -7.15 18.30 10.30
N GLU A 437 -8.41 17.82 10.22
CA GLU A 437 -9.19 17.76 8.98
C GLU A 437 -9.53 19.16 8.44
N GLY A 438 -9.95 20.07 9.33
CA GLY A 438 -10.34 21.43 8.94
C GLY A 438 -9.18 22.33 8.51
N GLY A 439 -7.97 22.06 9.02
CA GLY A 439 -6.79 22.89 8.81
C GLY A 439 -6.78 24.16 9.66
N PHE A 440 -5.58 24.74 9.88
CA PHE A 440 -5.39 25.91 10.74
C PHE A 440 -6.19 27.16 10.30
N GLY A 441 -6.50 27.30 9.02
CA GLY A 441 -7.27 28.45 8.50
C GLY A 441 -8.75 28.47 8.90
N ARG A 442 -9.29 27.35 9.41
CA ARG A 442 -10.70 27.22 9.80
C ARG A 442 -10.94 27.25 11.31
N ILE A 443 -9.87 27.39 12.10
CA ILE A 443 -9.94 27.43 13.56
C ILE A 443 -10.54 28.78 13.97
N LYS A 444 -11.73 28.73 14.58
CA LYS A 444 -12.44 29.92 15.08
C LYS A 444 -12.48 30.00 16.61
N LYS A 445 -12.21 28.88 17.28
CA LYS A 445 -12.27 28.74 18.75
C LYS A 445 -11.18 27.77 19.19
N PHE A 446 -10.43 28.16 20.21
CA PHE A 446 -9.41 27.35 20.85
C PHE A 446 -9.98 26.70 22.11
N GLN A 447 -9.79 25.39 22.25
CA GLN A 447 -10.11 24.65 23.46
C GLN A 447 -8.82 24.37 24.25
N PRO A 448 -8.90 24.14 25.56
CA PRO A 448 -7.73 23.69 26.31
C PRO A 448 -7.17 22.36 25.78
N LEU A 449 -5.86 22.31 25.57
CA LEU A 449 -5.08 21.16 25.17
C LEU A 449 -4.41 20.53 26.40
N ASP A 450 -4.87 19.35 26.78
CA ASP A 450 -4.36 18.63 27.96
C ASP A 450 -3.16 17.75 27.60
N PHE A 451 -1.95 18.32 27.59
CA PHE A 451 -0.74 17.52 27.44
C PHE A 451 -0.52 16.63 28.68
N PRO A 452 -0.14 15.35 28.53
CA PRO A 452 0.16 14.50 29.68
C PRO A 452 1.35 15.08 30.45
N LYS A 453 1.25 15.11 31.78
CA LYS A 453 2.37 15.51 32.63
C LYS A 453 3.41 14.39 32.66
N VAL A 454 4.64 14.68 32.26
CA VAL A 454 5.75 13.71 32.24
C VAL A 454 6.87 14.21 33.14
N GLU A 455 7.14 13.52 34.25
CA GLU A 455 8.17 13.92 35.22
C GLU A 455 9.60 13.71 34.68
N ALA A 456 9.82 12.62 33.94
CA ALA A 456 11.10 12.28 33.32
C ALA A 456 10.90 12.03 31.81
N PRO A 457 10.80 13.11 31.00
CA PRO A 457 10.61 12.98 29.56
C PRO A 457 11.86 12.38 28.92
N HIS A 458 11.67 11.43 28.01
CA HIS A 458 12.77 10.90 27.21
C HIS A 458 13.15 11.88 26.10
N VAL A 459 12.15 12.55 25.52
CA VAL A 459 12.29 13.54 24.45
C VAL A 459 11.70 14.89 24.88
N SER A 460 12.37 15.99 24.55
CA SER A 460 11.79 17.35 24.61
C SER A 460 11.58 17.90 23.21
N VAL A 461 10.33 18.20 22.85
CA VAL A 461 9.97 18.82 21.57
C VAL A 461 9.96 20.34 21.74
N ILE A 462 10.88 21.02 21.09
CA ILE A 462 11.07 22.48 21.16
C ILE A 462 10.41 23.10 19.94
N VAL A 463 9.42 23.96 20.17
CA VAL A 463 8.62 24.62 19.13
C VAL A 463 8.78 26.14 19.24
N PRO A 464 9.63 26.77 18.40
CA PRO A 464 9.73 28.22 18.35
C PRO A 464 8.52 28.83 17.64
N VAL A 465 8.00 29.94 18.17
CA VAL A 465 6.77 30.59 17.70
C VAL A 465 6.96 32.10 17.63
N HIS A 466 6.43 32.72 16.57
CA HIS A 466 6.28 34.17 16.49
C HIS A 466 4.96 34.51 15.76
N ASN A 467 3.94 34.88 16.54
CA ASN A 467 2.56 35.05 16.10
C ASN A 467 2.01 33.79 15.38
N LYS A 468 0.92 33.98 14.62
CA LYS A 468 0.21 32.94 13.85
C LYS A 468 -0.30 31.83 14.75
N PHE A 469 -0.94 32.18 15.86
CA PHE A 469 -1.38 31.21 16.86
C PHE A 469 -2.20 30.04 16.29
N ASN A 470 -3.05 30.26 15.29
CA ASN A 470 -3.79 29.18 14.60
C ASN A 470 -2.88 28.03 14.09
N VAL A 471 -1.69 28.38 13.60
CA VAL A 471 -0.71 27.44 13.06
C VAL A 471 -0.03 26.68 14.20
N THR A 472 0.40 27.39 15.24
CA THR A 472 0.95 26.80 16.47
C THR A 472 -0.04 25.86 17.14
N TYR A 473 -1.29 26.29 17.31
CA TYR A 473 -2.34 25.48 17.91
C TYR A 473 -2.61 24.20 17.09
N PHE A 474 -2.59 24.30 15.77
CA PHE A 474 -2.70 23.14 14.88
C PHE A 474 -1.54 22.14 15.06
N CYS A 475 -0.30 22.64 15.16
CA CYS A 475 0.88 21.79 15.44
C CYS A 475 0.76 21.10 16.81
N LEU A 476 0.30 21.80 17.85
CA LEU A 476 0.07 21.21 19.17
C LEU A 476 -1.03 20.13 19.13
N CYS A 477 -2.11 20.34 18.38
CA CYS A 477 -3.12 19.32 18.12
C CYS A 477 -2.52 18.10 17.39
N ALA A 478 -1.65 18.32 16.40
CA ALA A 478 -0.97 17.25 15.68
C ALA A 478 -0.07 16.42 16.60
N LEU A 479 0.70 17.06 17.49
CA LEU A 479 1.53 16.39 18.50
C LEU A 479 0.72 15.52 19.45
N LEU A 480 -0.48 15.96 19.89
CA LEU A 480 -1.36 15.16 20.74
C LEU A 480 -2.05 14.01 19.99
N PHE A 481 -2.25 14.17 18.68
CA PHE A 481 -2.92 13.17 17.85
C PHE A 481 -1.96 12.08 17.35
N ALA A 482 -0.71 12.45 17.04
CA ALA A 482 0.34 11.54 16.63
C ALA A 482 0.75 10.60 17.78
N THR A 483 0.31 9.35 17.69
CA THR A 483 0.65 8.32 18.68
C THR A 483 2.13 7.96 18.59
N ASN A 484 2.82 7.92 19.73
CA ASN A 484 4.19 7.45 19.88
C ASN A 484 4.30 6.56 21.14
N LYS A 485 5.25 5.63 21.16
CA LYS A 485 5.58 4.79 22.32
C LYS A 485 6.43 5.55 23.33
N THR A 486 7.36 6.38 22.86
CA THR A 486 8.18 7.23 23.72
C THR A 486 7.35 8.32 24.40
N ASN A 487 7.66 8.61 25.67
CA ASN A 487 7.13 9.78 26.34
C ASN A 487 7.90 11.04 25.91
N PHE A 488 7.23 12.19 25.98
CA PHE A 488 7.83 13.47 25.62
C PHE A 488 7.19 14.63 26.38
N GLU A 489 7.91 15.74 26.46
CA GLU A 489 7.38 17.05 26.84
C GLU A 489 7.42 18.01 25.64
N VAL A 490 6.64 19.09 25.73
CA VAL A 490 6.65 20.16 24.73
C VAL A 490 7.12 21.45 25.39
N VAL A 491 8.08 22.12 24.75
CA VAL A 491 8.61 23.44 25.13
C VAL A 491 8.30 24.41 24.01
N VAL A 492 7.33 25.29 24.22
CA VAL A 492 7.00 26.36 23.26
C VAL A 492 7.77 27.62 23.62
N VAL A 493 8.52 28.14 22.65
CA VAL A 493 9.31 29.36 22.81
C VAL A 493 8.66 30.48 22.01
N ASP A 494 7.95 31.37 22.70
CA ASP A 494 7.34 32.56 22.12
C ASP A 494 8.38 33.68 21.96
N ASP A 495 8.74 33.95 20.71
CA ASP A 495 9.73 34.94 20.32
C ASP A 495 9.11 36.34 20.15
N GLY A 496 8.43 36.83 21.18
CA GLY A 496 7.87 38.19 21.21
C GLY A 496 6.56 38.35 20.43
N SER A 497 5.64 37.38 20.51
CA SER A 497 4.31 37.45 19.90
C SER A 497 3.40 38.47 20.57
N ASN A 498 2.43 38.97 19.81
CA ASN A 498 1.39 39.92 20.23
C ASN A 498 -0.04 39.45 19.88
N ASP A 499 -0.20 38.20 19.48
CA ASP A 499 -1.48 37.56 19.16
C ASP A 499 -1.91 36.58 20.27
N GLU A 500 -2.86 35.69 19.97
CA GLU A 500 -3.40 34.69 20.90
C GLU A 500 -2.35 33.68 21.42
N THR A 501 -1.10 33.71 20.92
CA THR A 501 0.03 32.97 21.50
C THR A 501 0.23 33.28 23.00
N LEU A 502 -0.13 34.49 23.43
CA LEU A 502 -0.09 34.89 24.84
C LEU A 502 -1.04 34.10 25.74
N ASP A 503 -2.10 33.50 25.17
CA ASP A 503 -3.07 32.69 25.90
C ASP A 503 -2.60 31.24 26.10
N LEU A 504 -1.47 30.85 25.51
CA LEU A 504 -0.97 29.48 25.53
C LEU A 504 -0.78 28.89 26.95
N PRO A 505 -0.27 29.61 27.97
CA PRO A 505 -0.17 29.08 29.33
C PRO A 505 -1.51 28.64 29.92
N THR A 506 -2.60 29.28 29.50
CA THR A 506 -3.96 28.94 29.93
C THR A 506 -4.54 27.81 29.06
N LEU A 507 -4.28 27.85 27.75
CA LEU A 507 -4.79 26.86 26.80
C LEU A 507 -4.05 25.53 26.89
N ALA A 508 -2.79 25.47 27.30
CA ALA A 508 -2.00 24.25 27.35
C ALA A 508 -1.13 24.21 28.62
N PRO A 509 -1.72 24.02 29.81
CA PRO A 509 -1.05 24.23 31.10
C PRO A 509 0.13 23.29 31.38
N ASN A 510 0.19 22.12 30.71
CA ASN A 510 1.30 21.15 30.84
C ASN A 510 2.39 21.33 29.77
N VAL A 511 2.28 22.35 28.90
CA VAL A 511 3.34 22.76 27.98
C VAL A 511 4.25 23.76 28.67
N THR A 512 5.58 23.59 28.54
CA THR A 512 6.53 24.58 29.04
C THR A 512 6.52 25.77 28.11
N TYR A 513 6.06 26.93 28.60
CA TYR A 513 6.02 28.17 27.84
C TYR A 513 7.16 29.10 28.26
N CYS A 514 8.06 29.41 27.32
CA CYS A 514 9.16 30.34 27.48
C CYS A 514 8.91 31.55 26.56
N ARG A 515 9.17 32.77 27.02
CA ARG A 515 8.93 33.98 26.22
C ARG A 515 10.16 34.89 26.16
N ASN A 516 10.51 35.34 24.96
CA ASN A 516 11.38 36.49 24.75
C ASN A 516 10.55 37.78 24.74
N GLU A 517 11.04 38.83 25.42
CA GLU A 517 10.37 40.15 25.41
C GLU A 517 10.39 40.80 24.02
N VAL A 518 11.42 40.53 23.23
CA VAL A 518 11.64 41.06 21.88
C VAL A 518 12.03 39.91 20.97
N ALA A 519 11.51 39.89 19.74
CA ALA A 519 11.84 38.86 18.75
C ALA A 519 13.36 38.78 18.49
N GLN A 520 13.95 37.61 18.72
CA GLN A 520 15.37 37.32 18.61
C GLN A 520 15.72 36.37 17.45
N GLY A 521 14.72 35.84 16.74
CA GLY A 521 14.87 34.93 15.62
C GLY A 521 14.96 33.46 16.02
N PHE A 522 14.87 32.59 15.01
CA PHE A 522 14.79 31.13 15.16
C PHE A 522 15.97 30.57 15.97
N VAL A 523 17.20 31.00 15.66
CA VAL A 523 18.43 30.53 16.33
C VAL A 523 18.35 30.69 17.85
N ARG A 524 18.01 31.89 18.32
CA ARG A 524 18.00 32.21 19.74
C ARG A 524 16.79 31.64 20.46
N ALA A 525 15.63 31.58 19.80
CA ALA A 525 14.45 30.91 20.33
C ALA A 525 14.70 29.41 20.57
N CYS A 526 15.28 28.70 19.60
CA CYS A 526 15.64 27.29 19.76
C CYS A 526 16.68 27.07 20.87
N ASN A 527 17.72 27.90 20.96
CA ASN A 527 18.71 27.84 22.04
C ASN A 527 18.08 28.05 23.43
N LEU A 528 17.15 29.01 23.56
CA LEU A 528 16.41 29.22 24.80
C LEU A 528 15.56 28.00 25.16
N GLY A 529 14.85 27.42 24.19
CA GLY A 529 14.06 26.21 24.39
C GLY A 529 14.89 25.01 24.86
N ALA A 530 16.06 24.80 24.25
CA ALA A 530 16.99 23.74 24.64
C ALA A 530 17.49 23.87 26.08
N SER A 531 17.68 25.10 26.57
CA SER A 531 18.07 25.36 27.96
C SER A 531 16.96 25.04 28.99
N HIS A 532 15.69 25.04 28.57
CA HIS A 532 14.54 24.72 29.42
C HIS A 532 14.06 23.27 29.29
N ALA A 533 14.41 22.60 28.21
CA ALA A 533 14.12 21.20 28.00
C ALA A 533 14.76 20.32 29.10
N ARG A 534 14.19 19.14 29.37
CA ARG A 534 14.66 18.15 30.37
C ARG A 534 14.97 16.78 29.77
N GLY A 535 14.57 16.54 28.53
CA GLY A 535 14.70 15.27 27.85
C GLY A 535 16.14 14.86 27.57
N LYS A 536 16.37 13.54 27.46
CA LYS A 536 17.63 12.95 27.00
C LYS A 536 17.90 13.31 25.54
N TYR A 537 16.84 13.36 24.73
CA TYR A 537 16.88 13.82 23.34
C TYR A 537 16.12 15.13 23.19
N LEU A 538 16.65 16.01 22.34
CA LEU A 538 16.04 17.28 21.95
C LEU A 538 15.52 17.14 20.53
N VAL A 539 14.30 17.61 20.30
CA VAL A 539 13.73 17.72 18.96
C VAL A 539 13.46 19.18 18.66
N LEU A 540 14.02 19.70 17.58
CA LEU A 540 13.60 20.97 17.00
C LEU A 540 12.45 20.69 16.03
N LEU A 541 11.31 21.36 16.25
CA LEU A 541 10.12 21.21 15.42
C LEU A 541 9.54 22.58 15.10
N ASN A 542 9.39 22.91 13.82
CA ASN A 542 8.73 24.15 13.42
C ASN A 542 7.24 24.14 13.79
N ASN A 543 6.69 25.31 14.11
CA ASN A 543 5.27 25.44 14.46
C ASN A 543 4.31 25.25 13.28
N ASP A 544 4.79 25.29 12.03
CA ASP A 544 4.04 25.02 10.81
C ASP A 544 4.24 23.57 10.32
N THR A 545 4.11 22.61 11.24
CA THR A 545 4.25 21.18 10.96
C THR A 545 3.06 20.35 11.43
N GLU A 546 2.87 19.19 10.80
CA GLU A 546 1.98 18.12 11.22
C GLU A 546 2.77 16.81 11.30
N PRO A 547 3.31 16.47 12.49
CA PRO A 547 3.98 15.18 12.69
C PRO A 547 3.00 14.01 12.56
N THR A 548 3.43 12.91 11.93
CA THR A 548 2.58 11.73 11.74
C THR A 548 2.73 10.72 12.87
N VAL A 549 1.86 9.71 12.91
CA VAL A 549 1.99 8.56 13.82
C VAL A 549 3.41 7.96 13.80
N GLY A 550 3.96 7.67 14.98
CA GLY A 550 5.26 7.00 15.17
C GLY A 550 6.50 7.84 14.85
N TRP A 551 6.37 9.10 14.44
CA TRP A 551 7.51 9.89 13.93
C TRP A 551 8.67 10.04 14.94
N LEU A 552 8.39 10.16 16.25
CA LEU A 552 9.44 10.25 17.28
C LEU A 552 10.12 8.91 17.51
N ASP A 553 9.33 7.83 17.51
CA ASP A 553 9.86 6.49 17.71
C ASP A 553 10.81 6.11 16.55
N GLU A 554 10.46 6.46 15.31
CA GLU A 554 11.32 6.25 14.14
C GLU A 554 12.63 7.06 14.22
N LEU A 555 12.59 8.31 14.73
CA LEU A 555 13.81 9.09 14.97
C LEU A 555 14.70 8.46 16.05
N LEU A 556 14.10 7.94 17.13
CA LEU A 556 14.84 7.25 18.19
C LEU A 556 15.48 5.95 17.68
N LEU A 557 14.75 5.16 16.88
CA LEU A 557 15.24 3.91 16.30
C LEU A 557 16.53 4.09 15.49
N ALA A 558 16.74 5.26 14.88
CA ALA A 558 17.98 5.54 14.17
C ALA A 558 19.21 5.49 15.10
N PHE A 559 19.08 5.92 16.36
CA PHE A 559 20.16 5.87 17.35
C PHE A 559 20.46 4.45 17.86
N ASP A 560 19.49 3.53 17.73
CA ASP A 560 19.64 2.13 18.11
C ASP A 560 20.20 1.29 16.93
N ASN A 561 19.78 1.60 15.70
CA ASN A 561 20.13 0.82 14.51
C ASN A 561 21.49 1.18 13.92
N PHE A 562 22.00 2.39 14.16
CA PHE A 562 23.24 2.87 13.54
C PHE A 562 24.25 3.33 14.58
N GLU A 563 25.53 3.10 14.30
CA GLU A 563 26.62 3.52 15.16
C GLU A 563 26.97 5.00 14.95
N GLN A 564 27.34 5.68 16.05
CA GLN A 564 27.84 7.07 16.06
C GLN A 564 26.82 8.10 15.55
N VAL A 565 25.52 7.88 15.72
CA VAL A 565 24.50 8.87 15.35
C VAL A 565 24.52 10.05 16.33
N GLY A 566 24.77 11.24 15.82
CA GLY A 566 24.69 12.49 16.57
C GLY A 566 23.42 13.30 16.29
N MET A 567 22.76 13.04 15.17
CA MET A 567 21.54 13.75 14.76
C MET A 567 20.72 12.91 13.78
N ALA A 568 19.40 12.93 13.92
CA ALA A 568 18.43 12.26 13.06
C ALA A 568 17.38 13.26 12.56
N GLY A 569 16.94 13.18 11.30
CA GLY A 569 15.97 14.10 10.72
C GLY A 569 14.87 13.39 9.94
N SER A 570 13.65 13.92 10.01
CA SER A 570 12.46 13.33 9.38
C SER A 570 12.44 13.53 7.87
N LYS A 571 11.69 12.66 7.17
CA LYS A 571 11.19 12.91 5.81
C LYS A 571 10.12 13.99 5.84
N LEU A 572 10.40 15.07 5.14
CA LEU A 572 9.51 16.22 5.07
C LEU A 572 8.63 16.14 3.82
N LEU A 573 7.32 16.29 4.00
CA LEU A 573 6.35 16.29 2.91
C LEU A 573 5.61 17.63 2.84
N TYR A 574 5.26 18.04 1.62
CA TYR A 574 4.32 19.12 1.41
C TYR A 574 2.89 18.66 1.72
N PRO A 575 1.96 19.59 2.06
CA PRO A 575 0.56 19.25 2.32
C PRO A 575 -0.17 18.57 1.15
N ASP A 576 0.32 18.79 -0.08
CA ASP A 576 -0.18 18.13 -1.29
C ASP A 576 0.40 16.72 -1.51
N GLY A 577 1.23 16.23 -0.58
CA GLY A 577 1.80 14.89 -0.59
C GLY A 577 3.12 14.76 -1.35
N ARG A 578 3.62 15.83 -1.99
CA ARG A 578 4.93 15.80 -2.66
C ARG A 578 6.08 15.83 -1.66
N LEU A 579 7.22 15.24 -2.03
CA LEU A 579 8.42 15.27 -1.21
C LEU A 579 8.97 16.69 -1.10
N GLN A 580 9.23 17.15 0.12
CA GLN A 580 9.93 18.41 0.36
C GLN A 580 11.43 18.17 0.52
N GLU A 581 11.81 17.19 1.33
CA GLU A 581 13.20 16.86 1.61
C GLU A 581 13.34 15.39 2.06
N ALA A 582 14.24 14.66 1.43
CA ALA A 582 14.68 13.33 1.86
C ALA A 582 16.14 13.37 2.37
N GLY A 583 16.44 14.31 3.26
CA GLY A 583 17.81 14.69 3.64
C GLY A 583 18.47 15.64 2.63
N GLY A 584 19.49 16.35 3.10
CA GLY A 584 20.17 17.37 2.35
C GLY A 584 21.55 16.97 1.82
N ILE A 585 21.90 17.46 0.62
CA ILE A 585 23.26 17.39 0.06
C ILE A 585 23.88 18.79 0.17
N VAL A 586 25.13 18.89 0.61
CA VAL A 586 25.90 20.14 0.51
C VAL A 586 26.99 19.99 -0.53
N TRP A 587 27.01 20.84 -1.55
CA TRP A 587 27.97 20.74 -2.66
C TRP A 587 29.30 21.43 -2.32
N ASN A 588 30.32 21.22 -3.15
CA ASN A 588 31.66 21.80 -2.94
C ASN A 588 31.67 23.34 -2.88
N ASN A 589 30.68 23.99 -3.48
CA ASN A 589 30.51 25.43 -3.44
C ASN A 589 29.85 25.93 -2.14
N GLY A 590 29.43 25.03 -1.26
CA GLY A 590 28.76 25.30 0.01
C GLY A 590 27.25 25.45 -0.08
N ASN A 591 26.64 25.19 -1.26
CA ASN A 591 25.20 25.28 -1.42
C ASN A 591 24.50 24.02 -0.88
N PRO A 592 23.51 24.18 0.02
CA PRO A 592 22.62 23.09 0.41
C PRO A 592 21.59 22.82 -0.70
N TRP A 593 21.23 21.56 -0.86
CA TRP A 593 20.25 21.08 -1.81
C TRP A 593 19.32 20.06 -1.14
N ASN A 594 18.02 20.36 -1.12
CA ASN A 594 16.97 19.48 -0.62
C ASN A 594 16.80 18.29 -1.59
N TYR A 595 17.34 17.13 -1.25
CA TYR A 595 17.29 15.98 -2.14
C TYR A 595 15.84 15.48 -2.31
N GLY A 596 15.43 15.27 -3.57
CA GLY A 596 14.08 14.80 -3.93
C GLY A 596 12.98 15.86 -3.88
N ARG A 597 13.29 17.16 -3.75
CA ARG A 597 12.26 18.23 -3.72
C ARG A 597 11.30 18.13 -4.91
N LEU A 598 9.99 18.18 -4.62
CA LEU A 598 8.86 18.03 -5.54
C LEU A 598 8.69 16.64 -6.17
N ALA A 599 9.54 15.66 -5.83
CA ALA A 599 9.43 14.30 -6.34
C ALA A 599 8.34 13.50 -5.59
N ASN A 600 8.11 12.26 -6.04
CA ASN A 600 7.28 11.30 -5.33
C ASN A 600 8.04 10.80 -4.08
N PRO A 601 7.50 10.96 -2.86
CA PRO A 601 8.19 10.58 -1.62
C PRO A 601 8.35 9.07 -1.41
N TRP A 602 7.67 8.26 -2.23
CA TRP A 602 7.64 6.80 -2.14
C TRP A 602 8.59 6.11 -3.11
N ASP A 603 9.26 6.86 -3.99
CA ASP A 603 10.32 6.32 -4.82
C ASP A 603 11.43 5.73 -3.93
N SER A 604 11.84 4.50 -4.26
CA SER A 604 12.90 3.73 -3.58
C SER A 604 14.11 4.59 -3.13
N ARG A 605 14.52 5.55 -3.97
CA ARG A 605 15.66 6.45 -3.70
C ARG A 605 15.50 7.31 -2.45
N TYR A 606 14.28 7.50 -1.97
CA TYR A 606 13.92 8.32 -0.80
C TYR A 606 13.38 7.49 0.38
N CYS A 607 13.32 6.17 0.25
CA CYS A 607 12.58 5.31 1.17
C CYS A 607 13.40 4.60 2.22
N TYR A 608 14.73 4.74 2.23
CA TYR A 608 15.61 4.12 3.23
C TYR A 608 16.37 5.15 4.06
N THR A 609 16.68 4.75 5.29
CA THR A 609 17.41 5.55 6.28
C THR A 609 18.90 5.57 5.95
N ARG A 610 19.51 6.77 5.89
CA ARG A 610 20.90 6.92 5.45
C ARG A 610 21.56 8.16 6.02
N GLN A 611 22.89 8.23 5.94
CA GLN A 611 23.62 9.45 6.26
C GLN A 611 23.27 10.58 5.27
N ALA A 612 23.14 11.80 5.76
CA ALA A 612 22.91 13.01 4.95
C ALA A 612 23.85 14.13 5.38
N ASP A 613 24.17 15.09 4.49
CA ASP A 613 25.08 16.18 4.85
C ASP A 613 24.46 17.18 5.81
N TYR A 614 23.18 17.50 5.58
CA TYR A 614 22.39 18.31 6.48
C TYR A 614 20.95 17.80 6.55
N LEU A 615 20.26 18.22 7.60
CA LEU A 615 18.87 17.90 7.90
C LEU A 615 18.18 19.21 8.25
N SER A 616 17.06 19.52 7.61
CA SER A 616 16.33 20.78 7.86
C SER A 616 15.90 20.91 9.32
N GLY A 617 16.08 22.10 9.90
CA GLY A 617 15.64 22.43 11.26
C GLY A 617 14.13 22.31 11.51
N ALA A 618 13.35 21.96 10.49
CA ALA A 618 11.90 21.78 10.59
C ALA A 618 11.48 20.57 11.44
N ALA A 619 12.24 19.47 11.46
CA ALA A 619 11.97 18.29 12.29
C ALA A 619 13.23 17.43 12.46
N VAL A 620 14.01 17.70 13.50
CA VAL A 620 15.31 17.03 13.76
C VAL A 620 15.49 16.69 15.24
N MET A 621 16.11 15.55 15.52
CA MET A 621 16.40 15.02 16.86
C MET A 621 17.91 14.91 17.08
N LEU A 622 18.38 15.31 18.27
CA LEU A 622 19.77 15.12 18.72
C LEU A 622 19.79 14.70 20.20
N PRO A 623 20.79 13.92 20.65
CA PRO A 623 21.04 13.75 22.07
C PRO A 623 21.39 15.10 22.70
N ARG A 624 20.88 15.37 23.91
CA ARG A 624 21.24 16.59 24.66
C ARG A 624 22.75 16.72 24.85
N THR A 625 23.43 15.61 25.14
CA THR A 625 24.89 15.59 25.32
C THR A 625 25.62 16.09 24.07
N VAL A 626 25.11 15.76 22.88
CA VAL A 626 25.67 16.23 21.61
C VAL A 626 25.36 17.71 21.42
N TRP A 627 24.13 18.15 21.70
CA TRP A 627 23.74 19.57 21.65
C TRP A 627 24.66 20.45 22.50
N ASP A 628 24.90 20.04 23.74
CA ASP A 628 25.76 20.76 24.69
C ASP A 628 27.22 20.76 24.22
N GLN A 629 27.71 19.64 23.68
CA GLN A 629 29.08 19.50 23.17
C GLN A 629 29.34 20.40 21.95
N VAL A 630 28.38 20.54 21.04
CA VAL A 630 28.52 21.36 19.82
C VAL A 630 28.09 22.83 20.02
N GLY A 631 27.60 23.18 21.21
CA GLY A 631 27.20 24.53 21.58
C GLY A 631 25.92 25.03 20.91
N GLY A 632 24.93 24.16 20.68
CA GLY A 632 23.60 24.54 20.13
C GLY A 632 23.62 25.14 18.72
N LEU A 633 22.71 26.04 18.38
CA LEU A 633 22.72 26.78 17.10
C LEU A 633 23.64 28.01 17.19
N SER A 634 24.44 28.25 16.15
CA SER A 634 25.44 29.32 16.16
C SER A 634 24.84 30.72 15.88
N ASP A 635 25.08 31.68 16.77
CA ASP A 635 24.64 33.08 16.63
C ASP A 635 25.16 33.78 15.35
N GLU A 636 26.26 33.29 14.76
CA GLU A 636 26.82 33.81 13.50
C GLU A 636 25.82 33.78 12.33
N PHE A 637 24.87 32.84 12.38
CA PHE A 637 23.82 32.63 11.38
C PHE A 637 22.46 33.23 11.79
N ALA A 638 22.37 33.91 12.94
CA ALA A 638 21.16 34.59 13.35
C ALA A 638 20.74 35.68 12.33
N PRO A 639 19.43 35.91 12.12
CA PRO A 639 18.31 35.28 12.82
C PRO A 639 17.83 33.94 12.25
N ALA A 640 18.22 33.55 11.03
CA ALA A 640 17.80 32.31 10.33
C ALA A 640 18.63 32.03 9.06
N TYR A 641 18.40 30.84 8.48
CA TYR A 641 19.13 30.19 7.38
C TYR A 641 20.62 29.86 7.64
N PHE A 642 21.00 28.63 7.24
CA PHE A 642 22.31 27.97 7.47
C PHE A 642 22.60 27.53 8.91
N GLU A 643 21.75 27.83 9.88
CA GLU A 643 21.90 27.39 11.28
C GLU A 643 21.77 25.88 11.45
N ASP A 644 20.84 25.26 10.71
CA ASP A 644 20.62 23.81 10.72
C ASP A 644 21.74 23.07 9.99
N THR A 645 22.17 23.61 8.85
CA THR A 645 23.30 23.12 8.06
C THR A 645 24.60 23.21 8.87
N ASP A 646 24.83 24.33 9.56
CA ASP A 646 25.97 24.49 10.48
C ASP A 646 25.91 23.50 11.65
N LEU A 647 24.74 23.29 12.26
CA LEU A 647 24.58 22.33 13.33
C LEU A 647 24.95 20.91 12.88
N CYS A 648 24.46 20.47 11.72
CA CYS A 648 24.84 19.18 11.14
C CYS A 648 26.35 19.06 10.94
N PHE A 649 27.01 20.13 10.46
CA PHE A 649 28.45 20.13 10.25
C PHE A 649 29.24 20.12 11.57
N LYS A 650 28.77 20.80 12.63
CA LYS A 650 29.39 20.71 13.96
C LYS A 650 29.27 19.31 14.57
N VAL A 651 28.12 18.65 14.40
CA VAL A 651 27.93 17.26 14.83
C VAL A 651 28.91 16.33 14.10
N ARG A 652 29.12 16.56 12.80
CA ARG A 652 30.09 15.81 12.00
C ARG A 652 31.55 16.07 12.37
N ASP A 653 31.88 17.31 12.72
CA ASP A 653 33.24 17.71 13.10
C ASP A 653 33.74 17.01 14.37
N ILE A 654 32.84 16.66 15.30
CA ILE A 654 33.17 15.85 16.49
C ILE A 654 33.17 14.34 16.23
N GLY A 655 33.09 13.91 14.97
CA GLY A 655 33.18 12.50 14.55
C GLY A 655 31.85 11.72 14.60
N LEU A 656 30.72 12.40 14.82
CA LEU A 656 29.39 11.78 14.77
C LEU A 656 28.74 11.93 13.39
N LYS A 657 27.65 11.21 13.17
CA LYS A 657 26.93 11.14 11.88
C LYS A 657 25.54 11.74 11.97
N THR A 658 25.09 12.30 10.87
CA THR A 658 23.75 12.87 10.66
C THR A 658 22.94 11.93 9.77
N TYR A 659 21.78 11.46 10.23
CA TYR A 659 20.95 10.48 9.53
C TYR A 659 19.59 11.05 9.10
N PHE A 660 19.28 10.91 7.82
CA PHE A 660 17.93 11.04 7.31
C PHE A 660 17.16 9.75 7.62
N VAL A 661 16.02 9.88 8.29
CA VAL A 661 15.16 8.76 8.72
C VAL A 661 13.93 8.71 7.82
N SER A 662 13.90 7.73 6.92
CA SER A 662 12.88 7.62 5.86
C SER A 662 11.46 7.40 6.37
N ASN A 663 11.32 6.72 7.51
CA ASN A 663 10.04 6.30 8.08
C ASN A 663 9.48 7.31 9.09
N SER A 664 10.29 8.26 9.56
CA SER A 664 9.80 9.40 10.35
C SER A 664 9.24 10.46 9.40
N ILE A 665 7.90 10.57 9.31
CA ILE A 665 7.24 11.47 8.35
C ILE A 665 6.66 12.69 9.08
N VAL A 666 6.92 13.87 8.54
CA VAL A 666 6.37 15.13 9.02
C VAL A 666 5.91 15.96 7.83
N TYR A 667 4.65 16.43 7.84
CA TYR A 667 4.20 17.41 6.86
C TYR A 667 4.62 18.80 7.31
N HIS A 668 5.09 19.63 6.40
CA HIS A 668 5.57 20.98 6.71
C HIS A 668 5.00 21.99 5.71
N PHE A 669 4.27 22.99 6.22
CA PHE A 669 3.48 23.93 5.42
C PHE A 669 4.31 25.14 4.92
N GLU A 670 5.56 24.91 4.50
CA GLU A 670 6.61 25.89 4.14
C GLU A 670 6.12 27.29 3.71
N GLY A 671 6.69 28.34 4.32
CA GLY A 671 6.43 29.74 3.93
C GLY A 671 5.26 30.39 4.66
N ILE A 672 4.52 29.63 5.48
CA ILE A 672 3.49 30.18 6.36
C ILE A 672 4.11 30.95 7.51
N SER A 673 5.21 30.51 8.11
CA SER A 673 5.93 31.24 9.16
C SER A 673 6.68 32.47 8.64
N ASN A 674 7.38 32.35 7.50
CA ASN A 674 8.38 33.35 7.05
C ASN A 674 8.13 34.05 5.69
N GLY A 675 7.03 33.77 4.99
CA GLY A 675 6.69 34.39 3.69
C GLY A 675 7.43 33.82 2.48
N THR A 676 6.88 33.99 1.27
CA THR A 676 7.36 33.35 0.03
C THR A 676 8.29 34.21 -0.84
N ASP A 677 8.37 35.52 -0.60
CA ASP A 677 8.96 36.46 -1.55
C ASP A 677 10.49 36.62 -1.39
N VAL A 678 11.22 36.47 -2.51
CA VAL A 678 12.68 36.62 -2.59
C VAL A 678 13.06 37.99 -3.20
N LYS A 679 12.08 38.74 -3.73
CA LYS A 679 12.30 39.94 -4.56
C LYS A 679 12.08 41.26 -3.83
N THR A 680 11.56 41.25 -2.61
CA THR A 680 11.47 42.44 -1.76
C THR A 680 12.55 42.40 -0.68
N THR A 681 13.30 43.49 -0.53
CA THR A 681 14.53 43.65 0.26
C THR A 681 14.35 43.52 1.80
N THR A 682 13.22 42.96 2.27
CA THR A 682 12.74 43.02 3.67
C THR A 682 12.44 41.67 4.35
N GLY A 683 12.45 40.53 3.65
CA GLY A 683 12.12 39.20 4.24
C GLY A 683 13.31 38.40 4.81
N LEU A 684 13.03 37.40 5.68
CA LEU A 684 14.04 36.51 6.30
C LEU A 684 14.85 35.70 5.26
N LYS A 685 14.29 35.36 4.10
CA LYS A 685 14.98 34.61 3.03
C LYS A 685 16.27 35.27 2.53
N ARG A 686 16.44 36.59 2.67
CA ARG A 686 17.69 37.30 2.30
C ARG A 686 18.91 36.75 3.05
N TYR A 687 18.70 36.21 4.25
CA TYR A 687 19.79 35.66 5.06
C TYR A 687 20.41 34.40 4.43
N GLN A 688 19.74 33.72 3.50
CA GLN A 688 20.37 32.67 2.68
C GLN A 688 21.58 33.21 1.92
N GLU A 689 21.44 34.34 1.21
CA GLU A 689 22.54 34.94 0.45
C GLU A 689 23.61 35.56 1.36
N ILE A 690 23.20 36.14 2.50
CA ILE A 690 24.13 36.77 3.46
C ILE A 690 24.97 35.71 4.19
N ASN A 691 24.37 34.59 4.58
CA ASN A 691 25.01 33.56 5.40
C ASN A 691 25.78 32.52 4.59
N ARG A 692 25.42 32.29 3.31
CA ARG A 692 26.14 31.38 2.41
C ARG A 692 27.67 31.58 2.41
N PRO A 693 28.23 32.79 2.19
CA PRO A 693 29.69 32.98 2.20
C PRO A 693 30.33 32.78 3.58
N LYS A 694 29.58 32.96 4.68
CA LYS A 694 30.07 32.68 6.04
C LYS A 694 30.20 31.17 6.24
N PHE A 695 29.13 30.42 5.93
CA PHE A 695 29.10 28.96 6.02
C PHE A 695 30.22 28.32 5.19
N LYS A 696 30.36 28.75 3.92
CA LYS A 696 31.40 28.24 3.03
C LYS A 696 32.80 28.45 3.61
N ARG A 697 33.08 29.64 4.17
CA ARG A 697 34.39 29.97 4.77
C ARG A 697 34.66 29.12 6.01
N LYS A 698 33.66 28.96 6.88
CA LYS A 698 33.76 28.16 8.10
C LYS A 698 34.07 26.69 7.81
N TRP A 699 33.42 26.12 6.79
CA TRP A 699 33.48 24.69 6.48
C TRP A 699 34.26 24.35 5.20
N THR A 700 35.17 25.22 4.74
CA THR A 700 35.92 25.01 3.49
C THR A 700 36.64 23.64 3.47
N ASN A 701 37.23 23.24 4.59
CA ASN A 701 37.91 21.95 4.71
C ASN A 701 36.94 20.75 4.65
N SER A 702 35.68 20.90 5.04
CA SER A 702 34.70 19.81 4.96
C SER A 702 34.05 19.71 3.57
N LEU A 703 34.10 20.78 2.77
CA LEU A 703 33.44 20.87 1.47
C LEU A 703 34.32 20.47 0.29
N HIS A 704 35.66 20.49 0.44
CA HIS A 704 36.58 20.29 -0.68
C HIS A 704 36.45 18.94 -1.39
N ALA A 705 36.01 17.90 -0.67
CA ALA A 705 35.82 16.55 -1.21
C ALA A 705 34.41 16.31 -1.78
N ASN A 706 33.50 17.29 -1.67
CA ASN A 706 32.13 17.14 -2.15
C ASN A 706 32.04 17.29 -3.68
N GLY A 707 30.97 16.74 -4.26
CA GLY A 707 30.72 16.81 -5.69
C GLY A 707 30.39 18.22 -6.19
N GLU A 708 30.42 18.37 -7.51
CA GLU A 708 29.90 19.56 -8.21
C GLU A 708 28.37 19.60 -8.10
N GLU A 709 27.82 20.81 -7.93
CA GLU A 709 26.39 21.01 -7.76
C GLU A 709 25.56 20.44 -8.92
N GLY A 710 24.54 19.64 -8.57
CA GLY A 710 23.61 19.02 -9.51
C GLY A 710 24.15 17.81 -10.27
N LYS A 711 25.43 17.47 -10.11
CA LYS A 711 26.05 16.33 -10.81
C LYS A 711 25.89 15.04 -10.02
N ASN A 712 25.23 14.05 -10.63
CA ASN A 712 24.99 12.73 -10.06
C ASN A 712 24.44 12.75 -8.60
N PRO A 713 23.35 13.49 -8.32
CA PRO A 713 22.81 13.61 -6.96
C PRO A 713 22.44 12.26 -6.35
N ASP A 714 22.00 11.30 -7.18
CA ASP A 714 21.66 9.94 -6.76
C ASP A 714 22.87 9.14 -6.24
N LEU A 715 24.09 9.50 -6.66
CA LEU A 715 25.33 8.95 -6.09
C LEU A 715 25.83 9.78 -4.91
N ALA A 716 25.66 11.10 -4.99
CA ALA A 716 26.15 12.04 -3.97
C ALA A 716 25.35 11.98 -2.66
N LYS A 717 24.12 11.43 -2.65
CA LYS A 717 23.29 11.32 -1.45
C LYS A 717 23.80 10.30 -0.41
N ASP A 718 24.62 9.33 -0.81
CA ASP A 718 25.12 8.27 0.08
C ASP A 718 26.52 8.65 0.58
N ARG A 719 26.64 8.99 1.87
CA ARG A 719 27.90 9.42 2.49
C ARG A 719 28.58 8.28 3.26
N GLY A 720 29.92 8.30 3.27
CA GLY A 720 30.72 7.40 4.10
C GLY A 720 30.69 5.93 3.68
N ILE A 721 30.38 5.65 2.42
CA ILE A 721 30.30 4.29 1.87
C ILE A 721 31.60 3.93 1.13
N LEU A 722 31.98 2.66 1.17
CA LEU A 722 33.11 2.11 0.40
C LEU A 722 32.70 1.62 -0.98
N GLY A 723 31.45 1.17 -1.14
CA GLY A 723 30.90 0.65 -2.38
C GLY A 723 29.40 0.40 -2.30
N ARG A 724 28.81 -0.10 -3.38
CA ARG A 724 27.38 -0.40 -3.52
C ARG A 724 27.16 -1.87 -3.86
N ALA A 725 26.29 -2.51 -3.09
CA ALA A 725 25.87 -3.89 -3.26
C ALA A 725 24.39 -3.96 -3.66
N LEU A 726 24.09 -4.71 -4.71
CA LEU A 726 22.71 -5.06 -5.09
C LEU A 726 22.43 -6.51 -4.70
N PHE A 727 21.49 -6.72 -3.79
CA PHE A 727 20.97 -8.03 -3.45
C PHE A 727 19.76 -8.36 -4.33
N ILE A 728 19.72 -9.58 -4.87
CA ILE A 728 18.61 -10.08 -5.68
C ILE A 728 18.17 -11.45 -5.17
N ASP A 729 16.88 -11.57 -4.87
CA ASP A 729 16.21 -12.85 -4.56
C ASP A 729 14.80 -12.84 -5.19
N TYR A 730 14.05 -13.94 -5.10
CA TYR A 730 12.75 -14.06 -5.75
C TYR A 730 11.67 -13.12 -5.18
N GLN A 731 11.77 -12.71 -3.91
CA GLN A 731 10.85 -11.79 -3.22
C GLN A 731 11.54 -11.08 -2.04
N ILE A 732 10.88 -10.08 -1.42
CA ILE A 732 11.35 -9.44 -0.17
C ILE A 732 11.48 -10.50 0.94
N PRO A 733 12.60 -10.55 1.69
CA PRO A 733 12.80 -11.53 2.75
C PRO A 733 11.80 -11.35 3.89
N LYS A 734 11.26 -12.47 4.37
CA LYS A 734 10.32 -12.56 5.51
C LYS A 734 10.96 -13.34 6.66
N PRO A 735 11.80 -12.69 7.50
CA PRO A 735 12.67 -13.36 8.47
C PRO A 735 11.92 -14.14 9.56
N ASP A 736 10.65 -13.81 9.79
CA ASP A 736 9.71 -14.46 10.71
C ASP A 736 9.03 -15.72 10.12
N ILE A 737 9.18 -15.97 8.81
CA ILE A 737 8.54 -17.11 8.11
C ILE A 737 9.53 -18.23 7.82
N ASP A 738 10.73 -17.91 7.33
CA ASP A 738 11.71 -18.92 6.92
C ASP A 738 13.16 -18.52 7.21
N ALA A 739 14.00 -19.53 7.39
CA ALA A 739 15.39 -19.36 7.80
C ALA A 739 16.28 -18.74 6.71
N GLY A 740 15.93 -18.92 5.43
CA GLY A 740 16.67 -18.31 4.32
C GLY A 740 16.47 -16.80 4.31
N SER A 741 15.23 -16.34 4.46
CA SER A 741 14.90 -14.93 4.63
C SER A 741 15.62 -14.28 5.82
N TYR A 742 15.69 -14.96 6.97
CA TYR A 742 16.47 -14.49 8.12
C TYR A 742 17.95 -14.34 7.77
N ALA A 743 18.55 -15.34 7.12
CA ALA A 743 19.95 -15.30 6.73
C ALA A 743 20.24 -14.16 5.74
N THR A 744 19.38 -13.95 4.74
CA THR A 744 19.49 -12.83 3.78
C THR A 744 19.52 -11.47 4.48
N VAL A 745 18.67 -11.26 5.50
CA VAL A 745 18.69 -10.01 6.30
C VAL A 745 20.02 -9.86 7.04
N GLN A 746 20.52 -10.93 7.67
CA GLN A 746 21.82 -10.88 8.35
C GLN A 746 22.97 -10.64 7.38
N GLU A 747 22.95 -11.26 6.20
CA GLU A 747 23.95 -11.07 5.14
C GLU A 747 23.99 -9.62 4.65
N MET A 748 22.83 -8.98 4.44
CA MET A 748 22.76 -7.56 4.12
C MET A 748 23.37 -6.68 5.22
N ARG A 749 23.07 -6.96 6.50
CA ARG A 749 23.68 -6.25 7.64
C ARG A 749 25.19 -6.44 7.71
N LEU A 750 25.67 -7.65 7.42
CA LEU A 750 27.11 -7.95 7.36
C LEU A 750 27.78 -7.13 6.26
N VAL A 751 27.20 -7.06 5.06
CA VAL A 751 27.71 -6.24 3.97
C VAL A 751 27.69 -4.75 4.32
N GLN A 752 26.63 -4.24 4.95
CA GLN A 752 26.60 -2.86 5.48
C GLN A 752 27.73 -2.61 6.51
N SER A 753 28.04 -3.58 7.37
CA SER A 753 29.11 -3.48 8.37
C SER A 753 30.53 -3.46 7.77
N LEU A 754 30.66 -3.84 6.49
CA LEU A 754 31.88 -3.64 5.70
C LEU A 754 31.94 -2.24 5.09
N GLY A 755 30.91 -1.40 5.25
CA GLY A 755 30.85 -0.04 4.72
C GLY A 755 30.16 0.07 3.36
N TYR A 756 29.47 -0.98 2.89
CA TYR A 756 28.73 -0.93 1.63
C TYR A 756 27.32 -0.37 1.83
N LYS A 757 26.85 0.41 0.86
CA LYS A 757 25.43 0.70 0.72
C LYS A 757 24.74 -0.49 0.07
N VAL A 758 23.67 -0.97 0.67
CA VAL A 758 22.92 -2.14 0.21
C VAL A 758 21.59 -1.70 -0.41
N SER A 759 21.31 -2.22 -1.60
CA SER A 759 19.99 -2.23 -2.22
C SER A 759 19.49 -3.66 -2.31
N PHE A 760 18.18 -3.84 -2.22
CA PHE A 760 17.52 -5.11 -2.41
C PHE A 760 16.46 -4.99 -3.52
N ALA A 761 16.52 -5.87 -4.51
CA ALA A 761 15.55 -5.95 -5.60
C ALA A 761 14.96 -7.37 -5.67
N PRO A 762 13.67 -7.56 -5.36
CA PRO A 762 13.01 -8.85 -5.57
C PRO A 762 12.69 -9.06 -7.06
N LEU A 763 12.83 -10.29 -7.58
CA LEU A 763 12.46 -10.60 -8.97
C LEU A 763 11.01 -10.25 -9.29
N ASN A 764 10.10 -10.42 -8.34
CA ASN A 764 8.68 -10.09 -8.51
C ASN A 764 8.37 -8.58 -8.39
N LEU A 765 9.35 -7.76 -7.98
CA LEU A 765 9.23 -6.31 -7.74
C LEU A 765 8.06 -5.91 -6.82
N ALA A 766 7.55 -6.83 -6.00
CA ALA A 766 6.39 -6.60 -5.18
C ALA A 766 6.76 -5.88 -3.87
N TYR A 767 6.01 -4.84 -3.53
CA TYR A 767 6.00 -4.27 -2.19
C TYR A 767 5.26 -5.22 -1.25
N MET A 768 5.87 -5.56 -0.11
CA MET A 768 5.36 -6.53 0.86
C MET A 768 5.05 -5.89 2.22
N GLY A 769 4.76 -4.59 2.26
CA GLY A 769 4.30 -3.90 3.47
C GLY A 769 5.42 -3.67 4.48
N HIS A 770 5.20 -4.10 5.72
CA HIS A 770 6.14 -3.83 6.83
C HIS A 770 7.53 -4.45 6.60
N TYR A 771 7.66 -5.54 5.85
CA TYR A 771 8.96 -6.12 5.52
C TYR A 771 9.85 -5.15 4.73
N ASP A 772 9.28 -4.41 3.78
CA ASP A 772 9.99 -3.34 3.09
C ASP A 772 10.35 -2.20 4.05
N GLU A 773 9.39 -1.79 4.90
CA GLU A 773 9.61 -0.73 5.89
C GLU A 773 10.74 -1.10 6.87
N ASP A 774 10.85 -2.37 7.29
CA ASP A 774 11.89 -2.87 8.18
C ASP A 774 13.28 -2.85 7.52
N LEU A 775 13.39 -3.27 6.26
CA LEU A 775 14.63 -3.14 5.50
C LEU A 775 15.03 -1.67 5.34
N ASN A 776 14.07 -0.81 5.05
CA ASN A 776 14.28 0.63 4.92
C ASN A 776 14.75 1.28 6.24
N ARG A 777 14.24 0.84 7.40
CA ARG A 777 14.72 1.24 8.74
C ARG A 777 16.18 0.84 8.98
N LEU A 778 16.59 -0.33 8.45
CA LEU A 778 17.98 -0.79 8.48
C LEU A 778 18.87 -0.08 7.45
N GLY A 779 18.32 0.84 6.65
CA GLY A 779 19.05 1.58 5.63
C GLY A 779 19.33 0.79 4.35
N ILE A 780 18.54 -0.26 4.10
CA ILE A 780 18.55 -1.04 2.88
C ILE A 780 17.51 -0.44 1.93
N GLU A 781 17.93 -0.05 0.73
CA GLU A 781 17.01 0.47 -0.29
C GLU A 781 16.20 -0.67 -0.91
N THR A 782 14.88 -0.70 -0.72
CA THR A 782 14.00 -1.65 -1.42
C THR A 782 13.58 -1.11 -2.78
N ILE A 783 13.91 -1.85 -3.84
CA ILE A 783 13.64 -1.47 -5.24
C ILE A 783 12.44 -2.27 -5.74
N VAL A 784 11.28 -1.62 -5.82
CA VAL A 784 9.98 -2.26 -6.10
C VAL A 784 9.16 -1.47 -7.12
N ALA A 785 8.10 -2.09 -7.62
CA ALA A 785 7.11 -1.46 -8.48
C ALA A 785 6.28 -0.39 -7.72
N PRO A 786 5.72 0.62 -8.42
CA PRO A 786 5.79 0.85 -9.86
C PRO A 786 7.05 1.60 -10.32
N PHE A 787 8.01 1.87 -9.43
CA PHE A 787 9.19 2.68 -9.77
C PHE A 787 10.16 1.95 -10.71
N TYR A 788 10.17 0.63 -10.65
CA TYR A 788 10.83 -0.27 -11.59
C TYR A 788 9.86 -1.38 -11.96
N LEU A 789 9.78 -1.74 -13.24
CA LEU A 789 8.85 -2.75 -13.75
C LEU A 789 9.55 -4.07 -14.13
N SER A 790 10.88 -4.08 -14.23
CA SER A 790 11.68 -5.29 -14.40
C SER A 790 13.08 -5.13 -13.80
N ILE A 791 13.74 -6.27 -13.51
CA ILE A 791 15.15 -6.29 -13.13
C ILE A 791 16.04 -5.82 -14.30
N ASP A 792 15.63 -6.08 -15.55
CA ASP A 792 16.30 -5.56 -16.74
C ASP A 792 16.33 -4.02 -16.73
N GLU A 793 15.18 -3.38 -16.49
CA GLU A 793 15.09 -1.92 -16.43
C GLU A 793 15.95 -1.35 -15.28
N LEU A 794 15.98 -2.03 -14.14
CA LEU A 794 16.85 -1.65 -13.02
C LEU A 794 18.32 -1.71 -13.44
N LEU A 795 18.77 -2.84 -14.01
CA LEU A 795 20.16 -3.03 -14.39
C LEU A 795 20.57 -2.10 -15.54
N GLU A 796 19.70 -1.83 -16.51
CA GLU A 796 19.95 -0.86 -17.58
C GLU A 796 20.19 0.55 -17.03
N LYS A 797 19.36 0.99 -16.07
CA LYS A 797 19.42 2.36 -15.53
C LYS A 797 20.50 2.54 -14.47
N ARG A 798 20.71 1.53 -13.63
CA ARG A 798 21.51 1.62 -12.39
C ARG A 798 22.59 0.55 -12.30
N GLY A 799 22.68 -0.39 -13.23
CA GLY A 799 23.69 -1.45 -13.21
C GLY A 799 25.12 -0.92 -13.05
N GLY A 800 25.43 0.22 -13.67
CA GLY A 800 26.71 0.92 -13.54
C GLY A 800 27.04 1.48 -12.14
N GLU A 801 26.08 1.53 -11.22
CA GLU A 801 26.29 2.05 -9.86
C GLU A 801 26.82 0.98 -8.88
N PHE A 802 26.66 -0.30 -9.20
CA PHE A 802 26.94 -1.42 -8.29
C PHE A 802 28.34 -1.99 -8.51
N ASP A 803 29.04 -2.21 -7.41
CA ASP A 803 30.36 -2.88 -7.38
C ASP A 803 30.22 -4.39 -7.21
N VAL A 804 29.12 -4.82 -6.60
CA VAL A 804 28.80 -6.24 -6.37
C VAL A 804 27.30 -6.48 -6.50
N VAL A 805 26.95 -7.60 -7.14
CA VAL A 805 25.60 -8.16 -7.16
C VAL A 805 25.63 -9.47 -6.37
N TYR A 806 24.86 -9.52 -5.29
CA TYR A 806 24.70 -10.67 -4.43
C TYR A 806 23.40 -11.38 -4.76
N ILE A 807 23.46 -12.62 -5.24
CA ILE A 807 22.31 -13.37 -5.71
C ILE A 807 22.06 -14.55 -4.77
N THR A 808 20.80 -14.75 -4.42
CA THR A 808 20.37 -15.89 -3.60
C THR A 808 19.56 -16.86 -4.46
N ARG A 809 19.82 -18.18 -4.33
CA ARG A 809 19.15 -19.31 -5.05
C ARG A 809 19.54 -19.45 -6.51
N TYR A 810 19.88 -20.68 -6.94
CA TYR A 810 20.32 -20.92 -8.32
C TYR A 810 19.27 -20.56 -9.38
N SER A 811 17.97 -20.75 -9.09
CA SER A 811 16.90 -20.43 -10.03
C SER A 811 16.87 -18.94 -10.36
N VAL A 812 17.09 -18.08 -9.36
CA VAL A 812 17.18 -16.63 -9.54
C VAL A 812 18.43 -16.29 -10.35
N ALA A 813 19.59 -16.83 -9.95
CA ALA A 813 20.86 -16.58 -10.60
C ALA A 813 20.86 -16.99 -12.08
N LYS A 814 20.27 -18.15 -12.41
CA LYS A 814 20.13 -18.65 -13.78
C LYS A 814 19.44 -17.64 -14.71
N ASP A 815 18.45 -16.91 -14.20
CA ASP A 815 17.65 -15.98 -15.00
C ASP A 815 18.31 -14.60 -15.18
N ILE A 816 19.27 -14.23 -14.32
CA ILE A 816 19.79 -12.85 -14.26
C ILE A 816 21.29 -12.68 -14.51
N ILE A 817 22.10 -13.73 -14.47
CA ILE A 817 23.56 -13.60 -14.65
C ILE A 817 23.92 -12.91 -15.98
N ASP A 818 23.29 -13.29 -17.09
CA ASP A 818 23.60 -12.69 -18.39
C ASP A 818 23.24 -11.20 -18.46
N LYS A 819 22.15 -10.84 -17.79
CA LYS A 819 21.66 -9.46 -17.69
C LYS A 819 22.64 -8.61 -16.89
N ILE A 820 23.12 -9.13 -15.76
CA ILE A 820 24.14 -8.47 -14.94
C ILE A 820 25.43 -8.29 -15.73
N ARG A 821 25.91 -9.33 -16.42
CA ARG A 821 27.13 -9.23 -17.24
C ARG A 821 27.00 -8.23 -18.39
N THR A 822 25.78 -8.02 -18.89
CA THR A 822 25.51 -7.07 -19.97
C THR A 822 25.46 -5.62 -19.45
N HIS A 823 24.72 -5.36 -18.37
CA HIS A 823 24.40 -4.00 -17.93
C HIS A 823 25.21 -3.50 -16.72
N ALA A 824 25.85 -4.42 -15.99
CA ALA A 824 26.76 -4.15 -14.88
C ALA A 824 28.06 -4.97 -15.01
N PRO A 825 28.78 -4.88 -16.15
CA PRO A 825 29.97 -5.72 -16.40
C PRO A 825 31.09 -5.51 -15.37
N GLN A 826 31.12 -4.36 -14.70
CA GLN A 826 32.08 -4.04 -13.64
C GLN A 826 31.76 -4.75 -12.31
N ALA A 827 30.50 -5.14 -12.08
CA ALA A 827 30.07 -5.69 -10.81
C ALA A 827 30.52 -7.14 -10.65
N LYS A 828 31.06 -7.47 -9.47
CA LYS A 828 31.32 -8.87 -9.08
C LYS A 828 30.02 -9.58 -8.75
N ILE A 829 29.90 -10.86 -9.13
CA ILE A 829 28.72 -11.66 -8.81
C ILE A 829 29.07 -12.63 -7.69
N LEU A 830 28.46 -12.41 -6.52
CA LEU A 830 28.48 -13.33 -5.38
C LEU A 830 27.19 -14.14 -5.38
N PHE A 831 27.31 -15.45 -5.21
CA PHE A 831 26.17 -16.36 -5.29
C PHE A 831 26.06 -17.24 -4.06
N ASN A 832 24.95 -17.14 -3.34
CA ASN A 832 24.59 -18.03 -2.24
C ASN A 832 23.45 -18.96 -2.69
N ASN A 833 23.69 -20.26 -2.74
CA ASN A 833 22.64 -21.21 -3.14
C ASN A 833 21.68 -21.59 -2.02
N CYS A 834 21.90 -21.10 -0.79
CA CYS A 834 21.22 -21.50 0.45
C CYS A 834 21.43 -22.96 0.86
N ASP A 835 21.05 -23.89 -0.01
CA ASP A 835 21.30 -25.32 0.11
C ASP A 835 21.62 -25.92 -1.26
N LEU A 836 22.30 -27.08 -1.30
CA LEU A 836 22.48 -27.81 -2.56
C LEU A 836 21.18 -28.58 -2.88
N HIS A 837 20.33 -28.00 -3.74
CA HIS A 837 19.02 -28.55 -4.05
C HIS A 837 19.14 -29.94 -4.66
N PHE A 838 20.14 -30.16 -5.52
CA PHE A 838 20.35 -31.48 -6.11
C PHE A 838 20.73 -32.54 -5.07
N LEU A 839 21.48 -32.20 -4.00
CA LEU A 839 21.80 -33.17 -2.95
C LEU A 839 20.54 -33.60 -2.19
N ARG A 840 19.64 -32.64 -1.94
CA ARG A 840 18.35 -32.92 -1.31
C ARG A 840 17.49 -33.82 -2.20
N GLU A 841 17.37 -33.50 -3.48
CA GLU A 841 16.60 -34.31 -4.44
C GLU A 841 17.22 -35.71 -4.64
N LEU A 842 18.56 -35.83 -4.67
CA LEU A 842 19.26 -37.12 -4.75
C LEU A 842 18.95 -38.01 -3.54
N ARG A 843 18.95 -37.45 -2.32
CA ARG A 843 18.62 -38.20 -1.08
C ARG A 843 17.19 -38.74 -1.14
N VAL A 844 16.23 -37.94 -1.61
CA VAL A 844 14.84 -38.37 -1.81
C VAL A 844 14.75 -39.44 -2.88
N ALA A 845 15.40 -39.26 -4.04
CA ALA A 845 15.40 -40.23 -5.12
C ALA A 845 15.99 -41.59 -4.71
N LEU A 846 17.04 -41.59 -3.87
CA LEU A 846 17.63 -42.81 -3.32
C LEU A 846 16.70 -43.51 -2.34
N SER A 847 15.93 -42.76 -1.55
CA SER A 847 14.92 -43.30 -0.63
C SER A 847 13.76 -43.93 -1.39
N ASP A 848 13.20 -43.22 -2.37
CA ASP A 848 12.00 -43.63 -3.10
C ASP A 848 12.29 -44.61 -4.24
N LYS A 849 13.57 -44.82 -4.58
CA LYS A 849 14.05 -45.66 -5.70
C LYS A 849 13.42 -45.30 -7.05
N SER A 850 12.98 -44.05 -7.23
CA SER A 850 12.37 -43.55 -8.46
C SER A 850 13.43 -43.12 -9.48
N GLN A 851 13.39 -43.71 -10.68
CA GLN A 851 14.26 -43.26 -11.79
C GLN A 851 13.94 -41.84 -12.24
N GLU A 852 12.67 -41.43 -12.19
CA GLU A 852 12.24 -40.08 -12.57
C GLU A 852 12.81 -39.04 -11.60
N SER A 853 12.70 -39.29 -10.28
CA SER A 853 13.28 -38.41 -9.26
C SER A 853 14.80 -38.33 -9.39
N MET A 854 15.46 -39.43 -9.77
CA MET A 854 16.90 -39.44 -10.02
C MET A 854 17.28 -38.58 -11.22
N GLN A 855 16.55 -38.67 -12.34
CA GLN A 855 16.80 -37.83 -13.52
C GLN A 855 16.59 -36.34 -13.21
N LYS A 856 15.52 -36.00 -12.48
CA LYS A 856 15.28 -34.63 -12.02
C LYS A 856 16.45 -34.10 -11.19
N ALA A 857 16.90 -34.86 -10.21
CA ALA A 857 18.03 -34.47 -9.35
C ALA A 857 19.32 -34.26 -10.15
N LEU A 858 19.58 -35.08 -11.17
CA LEU A 858 20.73 -34.90 -12.07
C LEU A 858 20.62 -33.65 -12.95
N GLN A 859 19.42 -33.30 -13.41
CA GLN A 859 19.20 -32.05 -14.14
C GLN A 859 19.43 -30.85 -13.24
N THR A 860 18.83 -30.83 -12.05
CA THR A 860 19.05 -29.77 -11.04
C THR A 860 20.53 -29.60 -10.74
N ARG A 861 21.28 -30.71 -10.59
CA ARG A 861 22.73 -30.67 -10.37
C ARG A 861 23.46 -29.94 -11.51
N ASN A 862 23.12 -30.26 -12.75
CA ASN A 862 23.79 -29.66 -13.90
C ASN A 862 23.51 -28.15 -13.96
N ASP A 863 22.25 -27.74 -13.72
CA ASP A 863 21.83 -26.34 -13.70
C ASP A 863 22.50 -25.56 -12.56
N GLU A 864 22.52 -26.09 -11.33
CA GLU A 864 23.18 -25.47 -10.17
C GLU A 864 24.68 -25.27 -10.41
N LEU A 865 25.35 -26.30 -10.92
CA LEU A 865 26.78 -26.22 -11.20
C LEU A 865 27.11 -25.29 -12.38
N GLU A 866 26.22 -25.14 -13.36
CA GLU A 866 26.40 -24.18 -14.44
C GLU A 866 26.40 -22.74 -13.89
N VAL A 867 25.43 -22.41 -13.03
CA VAL A 867 25.37 -21.11 -12.34
C VAL A 867 26.66 -20.86 -11.56
N MET A 868 27.10 -21.83 -10.74
CA MET A 868 28.31 -21.71 -9.93
C MET A 868 29.58 -21.43 -10.74
N ARG A 869 29.66 -21.92 -11.98
CA ARG A 869 30.80 -21.68 -12.88
C ARG A 869 30.80 -20.29 -13.53
N ARG A 870 29.70 -19.54 -13.47
CA ARG A 870 29.51 -18.26 -14.17
C ARG A 870 29.62 -17.03 -13.26
N VAL A 871 29.78 -17.25 -11.95
CA VAL A 871 29.86 -16.21 -10.92
C VAL A 871 31.30 -16.02 -10.43
N ASP A 872 31.59 -14.89 -9.78
CA ASP A 872 32.94 -14.60 -9.28
C ASP A 872 33.25 -15.36 -7.97
N ALA A 873 32.23 -15.53 -7.11
CA ALA A 873 32.34 -16.37 -5.92
C ALA A 873 31.02 -17.10 -5.59
N VAL A 874 31.17 -18.32 -5.08
CA VAL A 874 30.11 -19.17 -4.54
C VAL A 874 30.25 -19.24 -3.03
N LEU A 875 29.15 -18.96 -2.34
CA LEU A 875 29.03 -18.94 -0.89
C LEU A 875 28.39 -20.25 -0.42
N SER A 876 29.04 -20.90 0.55
CA SER A 876 28.58 -22.19 1.11
C SER A 876 28.51 -22.13 2.64
N TYR A 877 27.39 -22.51 3.25
CA TYR A 877 27.24 -22.41 4.71
C TYR A 877 28.00 -23.47 5.51
N ASN A 878 28.21 -24.66 4.95
CA ASN A 878 28.83 -25.76 5.69
C ASN A 878 29.93 -26.48 4.90
N ASP A 879 30.80 -27.17 5.63
CA ASP A 879 31.99 -27.82 5.07
C ASP A 879 31.64 -28.98 4.11
N VAL A 880 30.51 -29.65 4.30
CA VAL A 880 30.07 -30.73 3.40
C VAL A 880 29.67 -30.15 2.04
N GLU A 881 28.82 -29.14 2.03
CA GLU A 881 28.43 -28.44 0.80
C GLU A 881 29.65 -27.79 0.14
N HIS A 882 30.51 -27.15 0.93
CA HIS A 882 31.75 -26.55 0.45
C HIS A 882 32.61 -27.58 -0.30
N ALA A 883 32.86 -28.75 0.30
CA ALA A 883 33.64 -29.81 -0.34
C ALA A 883 32.99 -30.34 -1.62
N VAL A 884 31.66 -30.51 -1.62
CA VAL A 884 30.90 -30.94 -2.80
C VAL A 884 30.98 -29.92 -3.93
N ILE A 885 30.82 -28.63 -3.61
CA ILE A 885 30.93 -27.54 -4.61
C ILE A 885 32.36 -27.53 -5.17
N VAL A 886 33.38 -27.52 -4.32
CA VAL A 886 34.79 -27.51 -4.75
C VAL A 886 35.12 -28.69 -5.67
N SER A 887 34.65 -29.90 -5.35
CA SER A 887 34.94 -31.09 -6.17
C SER A 887 34.29 -31.05 -7.56
N HIS A 888 33.17 -30.34 -7.70
CA HIS A 888 32.41 -30.27 -8.97
C HIS A 888 32.64 -28.97 -9.75
N ASN A 889 33.15 -27.92 -9.09
CA ASN A 889 33.38 -26.59 -9.67
C ASN A 889 34.73 -26.48 -10.40
N LEU A 890 35.67 -27.41 -10.15
CA LEU A 890 36.97 -27.52 -10.85
C LEU A 890 37.78 -26.20 -10.92
N GLY A 891 37.64 -25.34 -9.90
CA GLY A 891 38.33 -24.04 -9.84
C GLY A 891 37.79 -22.96 -10.77
N SER A 892 36.59 -23.14 -11.34
CA SER A 892 35.97 -22.14 -12.25
C SER A 892 35.56 -20.85 -11.53
N SER A 893 35.27 -20.92 -10.23
CA SER A 893 34.97 -19.77 -9.38
C SER A 893 35.50 -19.99 -7.97
N ASN A 894 35.68 -18.90 -7.22
CA ASN A 894 36.09 -18.99 -5.82
C ASN A 894 34.96 -19.59 -4.99
N VAL A 895 35.27 -20.53 -4.11
CA VAL A 895 34.31 -21.08 -3.16
C VAL A 895 34.71 -20.61 -1.77
N VAL A 896 33.82 -19.89 -1.09
CA VAL A 896 34.08 -19.27 0.21
C VAL A 896 32.97 -19.61 1.20
N LYS A 897 33.27 -19.53 2.50
CA LYS A 897 32.29 -19.82 3.54
C LYS A 897 31.27 -18.67 3.65
N CYS A 898 29.99 -19.01 3.60
CA CYS A 898 28.91 -18.08 3.88
C CYS A 898 28.73 -17.97 5.40
N PRO A 899 28.68 -16.77 5.98
CA PRO A 899 28.42 -16.61 7.40
C PRO A 899 26.96 -16.95 7.75
N TRP A 900 26.78 -17.72 8.83
CA TRP A 900 25.50 -17.79 9.52
C TRP A 900 25.60 -17.01 10.82
N VAL A 901 24.66 -16.10 11.08
CA VAL A 901 24.66 -15.26 12.27
C VAL A 901 23.46 -15.61 13.15
N VAL A 902 23.69 -15.76 14.45
CA VAL A 902 22.64 -15.75 15.46
C VAL A 902 22.95 -14.67 16.49
N GLU A 903 21.91 -14.00 16.97
CA GLU A 903 22.05 -13.01 18.03
C GLU A 903 22.06 -13.74 19.37
N SER A 904 23.21 -13.69 20.05
CA SER A 904 23.33 -14.18 21.43
C SER A 904 22.85 -13.11 22.40
N ARG A 905 22.26 -13.56 23.52
CA ARG A 905 21.85 -12.65 24.59
C ARG A 905 22.96 -12.46 25.62
N PRO A 906 23.09 -11.26 26.22
CA PRO A 906 23.89 -11.08 27.41
C PRO A 906 23.47 -12.07 28.50
N ALA A 907 24.44 -12.59 29.25
CA ALA A 907 24.19 -13.62 30.27
C ALA A 907 23.16 -13.18 31.32
N GLU A 908 23.07 -11.88 31.61
CA GLU A 908 22.13 -11.29 32.56
C GLU A 908 20.67 -11.30 32.07
N GLN A 909 20.45 -11.45 30.76
CA GLN A 909 19.13 -11.47 30.13
C GLN A 909 18.63 -12.89 29.84
N VAL A 910 19.38 -13.91 30.25
CA VAL A 910 19.07 -15.31 30.01
C VAL A 910 18.32 -15.85 31.23
N PRO A 911 17.06 -16.29 31.08
CA PRO A 911 16.31 -16.84 32.19
C PRO A 911 16.99 -18.07 32.81
N SER A 912 16.92 -18.14 34.14
CA SER A 912 17.49 -19.24 34.91
C SER A 912 16.68 -20.53 34.79
N PHE A 913 17.27 -21.65 35.22
CA PHE A 913 16.63 -22.96 35.28
C PHE A 913 15.23 -22.94 35.95
N LYS A 914 15.07 -22.12 37.00
CA LYS A 914 13.83 -22.05 37.80
C LYS A 914 12.71 -21.25 37.14
N GLU A 915 13.06 -20.30 36.28
CA GLU A 915 12.10 -19.47 35.54
C GLU A 915 11.53 -20.19 34.32
N ARG A 916 12.18 -21.29 33.91
CA ARG A 916 11.80 -22.12 32.77
C ARG A 916 11.03 -23.36 33.21
N ASN A 917 10.08 -23.81 32.38
CA ASN A 917 9.35 -25.06 32.54
C ASN A 917 8.89 -25.63 31.19
N GLY A 918 8.91 -26.96 31.05
CA GLY A 918 8.46 -27.65 29.84
C GLY A 918 9.55 -27.95 28.84
N ILE A 919 9.16 -28.62 27.76
CA ILE A 919 10.00 -29.01 26.63
C ILE A 919 9.44 -28.35 25.38
N ALA A 920 10.28 -27.73 24.56
CA ALA A 920 9.84 -27.05 23.34
C ALA A 920 10.33 -27.73 22.06
N PHE A 921 9.48 -27.69 21.04
CA PHE A 921 9.88 -27.85 19.64
C PHE A 921 9.35 -26.66 18.82
N LEU A 922 10.20 -26.12 17.93
CA LEU A 922 9.83 -25.07 16.98
C LEU A 922 10.03 -25.56 15.54
N GLY A 923 9.05 -25.33 14.67
CA GLY A 923 9.22 -25.55 13.24
C GLY A 923 8.06 -25.06 12.39
N GLY A 924 8.34 -24.49 11.21
CA GLY A 924 7.31 -24.21 10.22
C GLY A 924 6.78 -25.50 9.60
N TYR A 925 5.48 -25.78 9.70
CA TYR A 925 4.88 -27.03 9.26
C TYR A 925 4.58 -27.08 7.75
N GLY A 926 4.96 -26.04 7.01
CA GLY A 926 5.12 -26.11 5.56
C GLY A 926 6.31 -26.96 5.11
N HIS A 927 7.22 -27.32 6.03
CA HIS A 927 8.35 -28.20 5.78
C HIS A 927 8.10 -29.59 6.39
N PRO A 928 7.85 -30.64 5.58
CA PRO A 928 7.39 -31.96 6.07
C PRO A 928 8.21 -32.59 7.21
N PRO A 929 9.56 -32.49 7.21
CA PRO A 929 10.38 -33.03 8.31
C PRO A 929 10.03 -32.51 9.71
N ASN A 930 9.40 -31.33 9.85
CA ASN A 930 8.97 -30.82 11.15
C ASN A 930 7.75 -31.56 11.70
N ALA A 931 6.80 -31.95 10.84
CA ALA A 931 5.65 -32.76 11.24
C ALA A 931 6.10 -34.17 11.65
N GLU A 932 6.96 -34.80 10.85
CA GLU A 932 7.54 -36.12 11.15
C GLU A 932 8.26 -36.14 12.50
N ALA A 933 9.02 -35.08 12.81
CA ALA A 933 9.74 -34.95 14.08
C ALA A 933 8.79 -34.90 15.28
N VAL A 934 7.71 -34.13 15.19
CA VAL A 934 6.72 -34.00 16.26
C VAL A 934 5.95 -35.31 16.44
N GLU A 935 5.54 -35.94 15.35
CA GLU A 935 4.86 -37.25 15.41
C GLU A 935 5.75 -38.33 16.02
N TYR A 936 7.01 -38.41 15.60
CA TYR A 936 7.98 -39.34 16.17
C TYR A 936 8.15 -39.11 17.68
N PHE A 937 8.33 -37.86 18.10
CA PHE A 937 8.55 -37.53 19.51
C PHE A 937 7.33 -37.88 20.37
N ILE A 938 6.13 -37.56 19.90
CA ILE A 938 4.87 -37.85 20.60
C ILE A 938 4.60 -39.36 20.66
N ARG A 939 4.86 -40.09 19.58
CA ARG A 939 4.54 -41.53 19.51
C ARG A 939 5.57 -42.41 20.20
N GLU A 940 6.85 -42.09 20.07
CA GLU A 940 7.94 -42.97 20.49
C GLU A 940 8.60 -42.52 21.80
N VAL A 941 8.75 -41.21 22.04
CA VAL A 941 9.50 -40.68 23.19
C VAL A 941 8.59 -40.34 24.37
N MET A 942 7.50 -39.60 24.13
CA MET A 942 6.58 -39.16 25.20
C MET A 942 6.03 -40.30 26.07
N PRO A 943 5.66 -41.50 25.55
CA PRO A 943 5.20 -42.60 26.40
C PRO A 943 6.23 -43.09 27.41
N ILE A 944 7.52 -43.00 27.08
CA ILE A 944 8.63 -43.35 27.97
C ILE A 944 8.86 -42.20 28.95
N LEU A 945 8.83 -40.97 28.46
CA LEU A 945 9.07 -39.77 29.27
C LEU A 945 8.01 -39.58 30.34
N ARG A 946 6.73 -39.83 30.06
CA ARG A 946 5.62 -39.83 31.03
C ARG A 946 5.89 -40.67 32.28
N LYS A 947 6.61 -41.78 32.12
CA LYS A 947 6.97 -42.68 33.24
C LYS A 947 8.10 -42.10 34.10
N LYS A 948 8.98 -41.29 33.52
CA LYS A 948 10.17 -40.72 34.18
C LYS A 948 9.90 -39.33 34.77
N LEU A 949 9.12 -38.52 34.06
CA LEU A 949 8.72 -37.16 34.43
C LEU A 949 7.19 -37.02 34.37
N PRO A 950 6.46 -37.49 35.39
CA PRO A 950 5.02 -37.24 35.48
C PRO A 950 4.79 -35.72 35.56
N ASN A 951 3.92 -35.19 34.70
CA ASN A 951 3.57 -33.76 34.54
C ASN A 951 4.52 -32.91 33.66
N VAL A 952 5.47 -33.51 32.94
CA VAL A 952 6.23 -32.73 31.94
C VAL A 952 5.32 -32.37 30.77
N VAL A 953 5.37 -31.11 30.34
CA VAL A 953 4.58 -30.62 29.20
C VAL A 953 5.49 -30.44 27.99
N PHE A 954 5.05 -30.96 26.84
CA PHE A 954 5.69 -30.73 25.55
C PHE A 954 4.93 -29.65 24.78
N ASN A 955 5.57 -28.51 24.57
CA ASN A 955 5.04 -27.35 23.86
C ASN A 955 5.52 -27.36 22.41
N VAL A 956 4.57 -27.27 21.48
CA VAL A 956 4.79 -27.37 20.04
C VAL A 956 4.45 -26.04 19.38
N TYR A 957 5.47 -25.40 18.80
CA TYR A 957 5.37 -24.06 18.22
C TYR A 957 5.66 -24.09 16.72
N GLY A 958 5.02 -23.19 15.98
CA GLY A 958 5.28 -22.97 14.56
C GLY A 958 4.05 -22.55 13.76
N SER A 959 4.31 -21.95 12.60
CA SER A 959 3.26 -21.56 11.66
C SER A 959 2.72 -22.76 10.88
N ARG A 960 1.45 -22.65 10.46
CA ARG A 960 0.74 -23.62 9.58
C ARG A 960 0.66 -25.05 10.12
N VAL A 961 0.48 -25.21 11.44
CA VAL A 961 0.30 -26.53 12.06
C VAL A 961 -0.87 -27.27 11.38
N PRO A 962 -0.67 -28.48 10.84
CA PRO A 962 -1.75 -29.21 10.19
C PRO A 962 -2.69 -29.80 11.24
N LYS A 963 -3.97 -29.98 10.86
CA LYS A 963 -5.00 -30.57 11.74
C LYS A 963 -4.60 -31.93 12.33
N THR A 964 -3.79 -32.70 11.61
CA THR A 964 -3.27 -34.00 12.09
C THR A 964 -2.39 -33.85 13.33
N ILE A 965 -1.62 -32.75 13.43
CA ILE A 965 -0.78 -32.43 14.59
C ILE A 965 -1.61 -31.77 15.70
N GLU A 966 -2.55 -30.89 15.35
CA GLU A 966 -3.47 -30.28 16.34
C GLU A 966 -4.27 -31.36 17.11
N GLN A 967 -4.66 -32.43 16.42
CA GLN A 967 -5.37 -33.58 17.02
C GLN A 967 -4.52 -34.41 17.98
N LEU A 968 -3.20 -34.20 18.03
CA LEU A 968 -2.30 -34.86 18.98
C LEU A 968 -2.25 -34.14 20.35
N ALA A 969 -2.96 -33.02 20.51
CA ALA A 969 -3.01 -32.27 21.76
C ALA A 969 -3.61 -33.10 22.91
N THR A 970 -2.95 -33.08 24.06
CA THR A 970 -3.35 -33.73 25.32
C THR A 970 -2.93 -32.84 26.50
N ASP A 971 -3.30 -33.18 27.73
CA ASP A 971 -2.94 -32.37 28.91
C ASP A 971 -1.42 -32.15 29.08
N ASP A 972 -0.60 -33.05 28.52
CA ASP A 972 0.86 -33.00 28.53
C ASP A 972 1.49 -32.69 27.16
N ILE A 973 0.68 -32.43 26.14
CA ILE A 973 1.10 -32.03 24.79
C ILE A 973 0.31 -30.78 24.38
N ASN A 974 0.98 -29.64 24.44
CA ASN A 974 0.40 -28.35 24.16
C ASN A 974 0.78 -27.87 22.75
N ILE A 975 -0.19 -27.77 21.85
CA ILE A 975 0.00 -27.24 20.50
C ILE A 975 -0.27 -25.73 20.54
N VAL A 976 0.79 -24.93 20.66
CA VAL A 976 0.69 -23.47 20.81
C VAL A 976 0.46 -22.80 19.45
N GLY A 977 1.12 -23.29 18.40
CA GLY A 977 1.05 -22.69 17.07
C GLY A 977 2.03 -21.53 16.88
N TYR A 978 1.63 -20.52 16.10
CA TYR A 978 2.47 -19.37 15.77
C TYR A 978 2.65 -18.44 16.97
N VAL A 979 3.86 -17.88 17.10
CA VAL A 979 4.20 -16.86 18.10
C VAL A 979 4.88 -15.69 17.41
N ASP A 980 4.62 -14.48 17.90
CA ASP A 980 5.19 -13.25 17.34
C ASP A 980 6.68 -13.10 17.71
N ALA A 981 7.09 -13.63 18.87
CA ALA A 981 8.47 -13.61 19.35
C ALA A 981 8.98 -15.02 19.67
N VAL A 982 10.14 -15.39 19.12
CA VAL A 982 10.79 -16.70 19.40
C VAL A 982 11.25 -16.84 20.85
N ASP A 983 11.37 -15.72 21.56
CA ASP A 983 11.67 -15.66 22.99
C ASP A 983 10.61 -16.41 23.81
N GLU A 984 9.34 -16.33 23.40
CA GLU A 984 8.25 -17.07 24.03
C GLU A 984 8.45 -18.60 23.96
N VAL A 985 9.25 -19.06 23.00
CA VAL A 985 9.65 -20.45 22.86
C VAL A 985 10.88 -20.76 23.70
N TYR A 986 11.96 -19.99 23.51
CA TYR A 986 13.27 -20.35 24.06
C TYR A 986 13.44 -19.94 25.52
N ASP A 987 12.80 -18.86 25.97
CA ASP A 987 13.00 -18.31 27.31
C ASP A 987 12.08 -18.92 28.36
N THR A 988 10.99 -19.55 27.92
CA THR A 988 9.97 -20.13 28.83
C THR A 988 10.18 -21.62 29.07
N ASN A 989 10.87 -22.33 28.18
CA ASN A 989 11.02 -23.79 28.23
C ASN A 989 12.39 -24.22 28.79
N ARG A 990 12.45 -25.36 29.48
CA ARG A 990 13.72 -25.87 30.05
C ARG A 990 14.59 -26.55 29.01
N ILE A 991 13.99 -27.30 28.08
CA ILE A 991 14.72 -28.10 27.12
C ILE A 991 14.14 -27.86 25.74
N PHE A 992 15.00 -27.62 24.76
CA PHE A 992 14.61 -27.61 23.35
C PHE A 992 14.93 -28.97 22.73
N VAL A 993 13.99 -29.55 21.98
CA VAL A 993 14.20 -30.81 21.26
C VAL A 993 14.14 -30.59 19.76
N ALA A 994 14.99 -31.29 19.01
CA ALA A 994 14.93 -31.33 17.55
C ALA A 994 15.08 -32.78 17.04
N PRO A 995 14.01 -33.60 17.13
CA PRO A 995 14.03 -35.02 16.75
C PRO A 995 13.83 -35.20 15.23
N LEU A 996 14.63 -34.53 14.42
CA LEU A 996 14.52 -34.57 12.95
C LEU A 996 14.97 -35.94 12.43
N LEU A 997 14.14 -36.58 11.60
CA LEU A 997 14.45 -37.86 10.94
C LEU A 997 15.10 -37.67 9.57
N THR A 998 14.75 -36.57 8.90
CA THR A 998 15.19 -36.22 7.55
C THR A 998 15.55 -34.73 7.48
N GLY A 999 16.40 -34.33 6.52
CA GLY A 999 16.80 -32.94 6.31
C GLY A 999 18.24 -32.77 5.79
N ALA A 1000 18.57 -31.53 5.40
CA ALA A 1000 19.91 -31.10 4.99
C ALA A 1000 20.13 -29.63 5.42
N GLY A 1001 21.35 -29.10 5.29
CA GLY A 1001 21.68 -27.70 5.62
C GLY A 1001 21.83 -27.40 7.12
N ILE A 1002 22.05 -26.13 7.46
CA ILE A 1002 22.13 -25.62 8.84
C ILE A 1002 20.72 -25.45 9.42
N LYS A 1003 20.52 -25.83 10.68
CA LYS A 1003 19.21 -25.74 11.35
C LYS A 1003 19.18 -24.49 12.22
N GLY A 1004 18.69 -23.38 11.66
CA GLY A 1004 18.60 -22.09 12.36
C GLY A 1004 17.93 -22.18 13.74
N LYS A 1005 16.88 -23.01 13.88
CA LYS A 1005 16.19 -23.25 15.15
C LYS A 1005 17.06 -23.86 16.26
N VAL A 1006 18.06 -24.65 15.89
CA VAL A 1006 19.00 -25.26 16.83
C VAL A 1006 19.99 -24.21 17.29
N LEU A 1007 20.58 -23.45 16.36
CA LEU A 1007 21.50 -22.37 16.69
C LEU A 1007 20.80 -21.26 17.50
N GLY A 1008 19.55 -20.93 17.17
CA GLY A 1008 18.73 -19.99 17.93
C GLY A 1008 18.49 -20.47 19.37
N ALA A 1009 18.16 -21.74 19.56
CA ALA A 1009 18.01 -22.33 20.89
C ALA A 1009 19.33 -22.26 21.70
N LEU A 1010 20.45 -22.62 21.08
CA LEU A 1010 21.76 -22.55 21.74
C LEU A 1010 22.13 -21.10 22.13
N ALA A 1011 21.82 -20.12 21.27
CA ALA A 1011 22.08 -18.69 21.53
C ALA A 1011 21.24 -18.12 22.70
N HIS A 1012 20.05 -18.67 22.93
CA HIS A 1012 19.21 -18.36 24.10
C HIS A 1012 19.61 -19.14 25.36
N GLY A 1013 20.68 -19.93 25.28
CA GLY A 1013 21.17 -20.76 26.39
C GLY A 1013 20.13 -21.77 26.88
N ILE A 1014 19.23 -22.25 26.02
CA ILE A 1014 18.36 -23.37 26.37
C ILE A 1014 19.09 -24.68 26.03
N PRO A 1015 19.34 -25.59 26.99
CA PRO A 1015 19.92 -26.90 26.72
C PRO A 1015 19.10 -27.67 25.69
N THR A 1016 19.80 -28.28 24.73
CA THR A 1016 19.17 -28.92 23.57
C THR A 1016 19.44 -30.41 23.51
N VAL A 1017 18.41 -31.18 23.13
CA VAL A 1017 18.54 -32.60 22.78
C VAL A 1017 18.19 -32.76 21.30
N LEU A 1018 19.13 -33.28 20.52
CA LEU A 1018 19.11 -33.26 19.06
C LEU A 1018 19.19 -34.68 18.51
N SER A 1019 18.55 -34.92 17.36
CA SER A 1019 18.88 -36.10 16.56
C SER A 1019 20.24 -35.92 15.88
N PRO A 1020 20.91 -37.01 15.43
CA PRO A 1020 22.12 -36.88 14.62
C PRO A 1020 21.93 -35.99 13.39
N VAL A 1021 20.75 -36.04 12.76
CA VAL A 1021 20.40 -35.22 11.59
C VAL A 1021 20.25 -33.73 11.97
N ALA A 1022 19.71 -33.42 13.15
CA ALA A 1022 19.57 -32.04 13.61
C ALA A 1022 20.92 -31.42 14.02
N ALA A 1023 21.83 -32.21 14.59
CA ALA A 1023 23.17 -31.77 14.96
C ALA A 1023 24.11 -31.63 13.75
N GLU A 1024 23.83 -32.33 12.64
CA GLU A 1024 24.59 -32.24 11.39
C GLU A 1024 24.73 -30.77 10.93
N SER A 1025 25.95 -30.41 10.50
CA SER A 1025 26.32 -29.09 9.96
C SER A 1025 26.35 -27.93 10.97
N THR A 1026 26.18 -28.19 12.28
CA THR A 1026 26.26 -27.14 13.33
C THR A 1026 27.59 -27.11 14.09
N GLY A 1027 28.42 -28.17 14.01
CA GLY A 1027 29.70 -28.23 14.72
C GLY A 1027 29.62 -28.43 16.25
N VAL A 1028 28.43 -28.65 16.80
CA VAL A 1028 28.19 -28.84 18.24
C VAL A 1028 28.79 -30.15 18.78
N ARG A 1029 29.19 -30.15 20.05
CA ARG A 1029 29.76 -31.32 20.75
C ARG A 1029 28.75 -31.90 21.74
N SER A 1030 28.37 -33.16 21.52
CA SER A 1030 27.48 -33.88 22.43
C SER A 1030 28.10 -34.03 23.83
N GLY A 1031 27.32 -33.77 24.87
CA GLY A 1031 27.74 -33.79 26.27
C GLY A 1031 28.34 -32.47 26.78
N LEU A 1032 28.62 -31.51 25.88
CA LEU A 1032 29.15 -30.18 26.24
C LEU A 1032 28.20 -29.07 25.82
N ASP A 1033 27.93 -28.95 24.52
CA ASP A 1033 27.13 -27.87 23.93
C ASP A 1033 25.65 -28.28 23.79
N CYS A 1034 25.40 -29.58 23.55
CA CYS A 1034 24.08 -30.19 23.42
C CYS A 1034 24.13 -31.67 23.82
N ILE A 1035 23.01 -32.39 23.72
CA ILE A 1035 22.97 -33.86 23.72
C ILE A 1035 22.51 -34.37 22.36
N ILE A 1036 23.18 -35.41 21.84
CA ILE A 1036 22.74 -36.13 20.63
C ILE A 1036 22.18 -37.49 21.03
N ALA A 1037 20.88 -37.69 20.80
CA ALA A 1037 20.16 -38.93 21.12
C ALA A 1037 19.68 -39.64 19.86
N LYS A 1038 19.84 -40.97 19.80
CA LYS A 1038 19.59 -41.77 18.59
C LYS A 1038 18.33 -42.62 18.65
N ASN A 1039 17.93 -43.07 19.84
CA ASN A 1039 16.76 -43.94 20.03
C ASN A 1039 15.85 -43.42 21.14
N PRO A 1040 14.57 -43.85 21.20
CA PRO A 1040 13.59 -43.27 22.13
C PRO A 1040 13.97 -43.35 23.62
N ASN A 1041 14.71 -44.39 24.03
CA ASN A 1041 15.16 -44.51 25.41
C ASN A 1041 16.24 -43.47 25.74
N GLU A 1042 17.24 -43.29 24.86
CA GLU A 1042 18.26 -42.25 25.01
C GLU A 1042 17.63 -40.85 25.08
N TRP A 1043 16.65 -40.57 24.22
CA TRP A 1043 15.91 -39.31 24.27
C TRP A 1043 15.26 -39.09 25.64
N ALA A 1044 14.52 -40.08 26.13
CA ALA A 1044 13.80 -39.96 27.40
C ALA A 1044 14.75 -39.88 28.62
N ASP A 1045 15.85 -40.63 28.60
CA ASP A 1045 16.86 -40.65 29.68
C ASP A 1045 17.58 -39.32 29.78
N GLU A 1046 18.05 -38.78 28.65
CA GLU A 1046 18.82 -37.53 28.64
C GLU A 1046 17.94 -36.31 28.90
N ILE A 1047 16.70 -36.30 28.40
CA ILE A 1047 15.71 -35.28 28.77
C ILE A 1047 15.45 -35.32 30.27
N ALA A 1048 15.17 -36.49 30.84
CA ALA A 1048 14.93 -36.62 32.29
C ALA A 1048 16.12 -36.13 33.12
N ARG A 1049 17.35 -36.49 32.72
CA ARG A 1049 18.59 -36.06 33.37
C ARG A 1049 18.75 -34.54 33.35
N LEU A 1050 18.60 -33.91 32.20
CA LEU A 1050 18.70 -32.44 32.05
C LEU A 1050 17.57 -31.71 32.78
N TYR A 1051 16.36 -32.26 32.78
CA TYR A 1051 15.19 -31.62 33.38
C TYR A 1051 15.24 -31.61 34.91
N GLN A 1052 15.96 -32.55 35.52
CA GLN A 1052 16.06 -32.73 36.97
C GLN A 1052 17.38 -32.20 37.56
N ASN A 1053 18.43 -32.05 36.76
CA ASN A 1053 19.76 -31.63 37.24
C ASN A 1053 20.10 -30.19 36.82
N GLU A 1054 19.85 -29.24 37.71
CA GLU A 1054 20.13 -27.81 37.52
C GLU A 1054 21.61 -27.52 37.24
N SER A 1055 22.55 -28.25 37.85
CA SER A 1055 23.99 -28.04 37.64
C SER A 1055 24.40 -28.37 36.20
N THR A 1056 24.04 -29.57 35.73
CA THR A 1056 24.30 -29.98 34.35
C THR A 1056 23.60 -29.07 33.35
N TRP A 1057 22.36 -28.66 33.65
CA TRP A 1057 21.60 -27.75 32.82
C TRP A 1057 22.33 -26.40 32.65
N ASN A 1058 22.80 -25.81 33.74
CA ASN A 1058 23.51 -24.53 33.73
C ASN A 1058 24.86 -24.63 32.99
N GLU A 1059 25.62 -25.71 33.21
CA GLU A 1059 26.88 -25.94 32.48
C GLU A 1059 26.66 -26.02 30.96
N MET A 1060 25.61 -26.75 30.54
CA MET A 1060 25.27 -26.88 29.12
C MET A 1060 24.77 -25.55 28.54
N SER A 1061 23.96 -24.81 29.28
CA SER A 1061 23.46 -23.48 28.89
C SER A 1061 24.62 -22.51 28.61
N ILE A 1062 25.60 -22.43 29.51
CA ILE A 1062 26.79 -21.57 29.36
C ILE A 1062 27.65 -22.02 28.18
N ASN A 1063 27.87 -23.33 28.01
CA ASN A 1063 28.65 -23.85 26.89
C ASN A 1063 27.98 -23.60 25.55
N ALA A 1064 26.65 -23.75 25.46
CA ALA A 1064 25.86 -23.46 24.27
C ALA A 1064 26.02 -22.00 23.81
N GLN A 1065 25.91 -21.04 24.73
CA GLN A 1065 26.10 -19.61 24.42
C GLN A 1065 27.53 -19.30 24.01
N LYS A 1066 28.51 -19.85 24.73
CA LYS A 1066 29.92 -19.66 24.38
C LYS A 1066 30.22 -20.22 23.00
N PHE A 1067 29.64 -21.36 22.64
CA PHE A 1067 29.77 -21.95 21.32
C PHE A 1067 29.17 -21.05 20.23
N THR A 1068 27.94 -20.55 20.42
CA THR A 1068 27.31 -19.65 19.44
C THR A 1068 28.07 -18.33 19.29
N ASP A 1069 28.56 -17.76 20.38
CA ASP A 1069 29.37 -16.53 20.33
C ASP A 1069 30.68 -16.71 19.54
N GLN A 1070 31.33 -17.86 19.70
CA GLN A 1070 32.62 -18.16 19.08
C GLN A 1070 32.52 -18.50 17.59
N HIS A 1071 31.37 -19.01 17.14
CA HIS A 1071 31.23 -19.55 15.78
C HIS A 1071 30.18 -18.86 14.92
N TYR A 1072 29.16 -18.26 15.52
CA TYR A 1072 27.96 -17.76 14.83
C TYR A 1072 27.57 -16.33 15.26
N SER A 1073 28.44 -15.59 15.95
CA SER A 1073 28.16 -14.19 16.29
C SER A 1073 28.29 -13.26 15.08
N PHE A 1074 27.65 -12.09 15.15
CA PHE A 1074 27.77 -11.05 14.11
C PHE A 1074 29.23 -10.66 13.83
N LYS A 1075 30.08 -10.63 14.86
CA LYS A 1075 31.52 -10.36 14.73
C LYS A 1075 32.23 -11.39 13.86
N VAL A 1076 31.97 -12.69 14.10
CA VAL A 1076 32.55 -13.78 13.30
C VAL A 1076 31.98 -13.75 11.88
N GLY A 1077 30.66 -13.51 11.75
CA GLY A 1077 30.00 -13.37 10.46
C GLY A 1077 30.61 -12.26 9.60
N ARG A 1078 30.92 -11.10 10.21
CA ARG A 1078 31.54 -9.95 9.54
C ARG A 1078 32.92 -10.32 8.98
N GLU A 1079 33.70 -11.08 9.72
CA GLU A 1079 35.04 -11.51 9.29
C GLU A 1079 34.99 -12.50 8.12
N LEU A 1080 34.03 -13.42 8.15
CA LEU A 1080 33.78 -14.34 7.04
C LEU A 1080 33.28 -13.59 5.79
N MET A 1081 32.35 -12.65 5.95
CA MET A 1081 31.88 -11.82 4.83
C MET A 1081 33.00 -10.94 4.26
N ARG A 1082 33.87 -10.38 5.12
CA ARG A 1082 35.08 -9.66 4.71
C ARG A 1082 35.95 -10.54 3.81
N THR A 1083 36.22 -11.78 4.26
CA THR A 1083 37.02 -12.75 3.51
C THR A 1083 36.39 -13.07 2.15
N ALA A 1084 35.06 -13.19 2.08
CA ALA A 1084 34.33 -13.41 0.83
C ALA A 1084 34.49 -12.25 -0.16
N PHE A 1085 34.45 -11.00 0.33
CA PHE A 1085 34.65 -9.82 -0.51
C PHE A 1085 36.12 -9.66 -0.94
N GLU A 1086 37.08 -10.02 -0.10
CA GLU A 1086 38.50 -10.04 -0.45
C GLU A 1086 38.81 -11.07 -1.53
N ALA A 1087 38.16 -12.23 -1.51
CA ALA A 1087 38.35 -13.28 -2.51
C ALA A 1087 37.97 -12.85 -3.93
N VAL A 1088 37.19 -11.78 -4.11
CA VAL A 1088 36.84 -11.23 -5.43
C VAL A 1088 37.37 -9.81 -5.66
N ASP A 1089 38.34 -9.37 -4.86
CA ASP A 1089 39.04 -8.09 -4.97
C ASP A 1089 38.17 -6.83 -4.79
N ILE A 1090 36.99 -6.94 -4.14
CA ILE A 1090 36.12 -5.76 -3.91
C ILE A 1090 36.35 -5.13 -2.53
N TYR A 1091 37.00 -5.83 -1.60
CA TYR A 1091 37.41 -5.27 -0.32
C TYR A 1091 38.92 -5.30 -0.20
N ARG A 1092 39.52 -4.16 0.13
CA ARG A 1092 40.97 -4.05 0.41
C ARG A 1092 41.13 -3.30 1.73
N THR A 1093 41.92 -3.88 2.63
CA THR A 1093 42.37 -3.19 3.84
C THR A 1093 43.24 -2.01 3.40
N LEU A 1094 42.85 -0.79 3.79
CA LEU A 1094 43.70 0.40 3.67
C LEU A 1094 44.91 0.29 4.60
#